data_AF-A0A0A1PV08-F1
#
_entry.id   AF-A0A0A1PV08-F1
#
_cell.length_a   1.000
_cell.length_b   1.000
_cell.length_c   1.000
_cell.angle_alpha   90.00
_cell.angle_beta   90.00
_cell.angle_gamma   90.00
#
_symmetry.space_group_name_H-M   'P 1'
#
loop_
_entity.id
_entity.type
_entity.pdbx_description
1 polymer ?
#
loop_
_entity_poly.entity_id
_entity_poly.type
_entity_poly.pdbx_seq_one_letter_code
_entity_poly.pdbx_strand_id
1 'polypeptide(L)'
;MIIELFGPPGSGKTTLAQALCQRLQSQGHPTSVVLCHRQGGAGRSAGLGGSLAALARLGRAFLRTLATVFKPRKHRQELRLSTALIRTLPPRNPVWMLRFWQYILRLSCCWKRNAQSSRVVIFDQAYLQAVCSLAAFARAADDHALAGALEATPHADLVIRLDAPRELLERRLRERSMREPRMEQFFDAELDTNLATGPIADRVQNLLESRGGSIIQVRSLDGASLGAAVDRIESEVARRIGPGAEAAGGIVPLVEPAEQDRQRQDAQKQAELGRRMVSASAQAFALYVGGAVLTSLVQLQIARLIGTDGFGLFSYVLAWTSFLSYIGTLGFHVAVLRFVPVHAAREEWALVRGVVLFAIGISTVASLILAGLGAMVIVAVADHLPDAKEVGLLIGMATIPAMTLYLICAALVRAFGGVATALLPERIVRDALLSVLVALMAAFAIQPVDASGVLTALLVSSIFTAALACVLVLRILPARLRGMRPAFSIAQWCVTLLPMTVLSLLDILMVRTGVILLGWLEHIREAGIFALGLSIATLILLPRVAVGSMFAPTAADLHARDDHAGLQRLFVRAAVLSFAVSGLLAAPLLIFMELVLRFFGDDFVQGAPIARLLVLGQLIAAAMGPQQHLMTMTGQERMAALAMGVSAGLNVVGCFIGIELFGAIGAAVATTLVIVIWNAIMAVSIHRRLRLLPGLAWVVSERLLARAARRAEAGGG
;
A
#
# COMPACT_ATOMS: atom_id res chain seq x y z
N MET A 1 38.63 -8.54 -15.13
CA MET A 1 38.50 -8.14 -16.54
C MET A 1 37.17 -7.39 -16.72
N ILE A 2 37.18 -6.20 -17.29
CA ILE A 2 36.00 -5.37 -17.61
C ILE A 2 35.76 -5.38 -19.11
N ILE A 3 34.54 -5.76 -19.50
CA ILE A 3 34.06 -5.74 -20.88
C ILE A 3 33.02 -4.62 -21.01
N GLU A 4 33.20 -3.72 -21.97
CA GLU A 4 32.32 -2.58 -22.21
C GLU A 4 31.60 -2.70 -23.56
N LEU A 5 30.26 -2.59 -23.54
CA LEU A 5 29.43 -2.54 -24.74
C LEU A 5 28.98 -1.10 -25.04
N PHE A 6 29.09 -0.68 -26.30
CA PHE A 6 28.57 0.62 -26.77
C PHE A 6 27.95 0.52 -28.19
N GLY A 7 27.10 1.50 -28.53
CA GLY A 7 26.42 1.58 -29.83
C GLY A 7 25.05 2.27 -29.74
N PRO A 8 24.33 2.46 -30.85
CA PRO A 8 23.04 3.17 -30.84
C PRO A 8 21.97 2.46 -29.99
N PRO A 9 21.04 3.21 -29.37
CA PRO A 9 19.95 2.62 -28.59
C PRO A 9 19.08 1.75 -29.51
N GLY A 10 18.73 0.54 -29.06
CA GLY A 10 18.01 -0.46 -29.87
C GLY A 10 18.89 -1.49 -30.60
N SER A 11 20.22 -1.36 -30.54
CA SER A 11 21.17 -2.30 -31.19
C SER A 11 21.29 -3.69 -30.53
N GLY A 12 20.59 -3.96 -29.42
CA GLY A 12 20.59 -5.28 -28.77
C GLY A 12 21.69 -5.51 -27.72
N LYS A 13 22.34 -4.44 -27.22
CA LYS A 13 23.44 -4.50 -26.22
C LYS A 13 23.11 -5.37 -24.99
N THR A 14 21.96 -5.14 -24.36
CA THR A 14 21.55 -5.88 -23.16
C THR A 14 21.32 -7.37 -23.45
N THR A 15 20.77 -7.70 -24.63
CA THR A 15 20.57 -9.09 -25.05
C THR A 15 21.90 -9.79 -25.24
N LEU A 16 22.87 -9.13 -25.90
CA LEU A 16 24.23 -9.69 -26.05
C LEU A 16 24.93 -9.85 -24.69
N ALA A 17 24.85 -8.84 -23.81
CA ALA A 17 25.47 -8.90 -22.48
C ALA A 17 24.95 -10.07 -21.63
N GLN A 18 23.64 -10.33 -21.68
CA GLN A 18 23.02 -11.46 -20.96
C GLN A 18 23.43 -12.81 -21.55
N ALA A 19 23.40 -12.95 -22.88
CA ALA A 19 23.81 -14.18 -23.56
C ALA A 19 25.29 -14.49 -23.31
N LEU A 20 26.17 -13.49 -23.41
CA LEU A 20 27.59 -13.63 -23.14
C LEU A 20 27.87 -14.00 -21.68
N CYS A 21 27.14 -13.42 -20.73
CA CYS A 21 27.29 -13.76 -19.32
C CYS A 21 26.90 -15.21 -19.02
N GLN A 22 25.78 -15.68 -19.57
CA GLN A 22 25.35 -17.07 -19.39
C GLN A 22 26.38 -18.04 -19.99
N ARG A 23 26.91 -17.70 -21.16
CA ARG A 23 27.92 -18.52 -21.83
C ARG A 23 29.24 -18.59 -21.05
N LEU A 24 29.78 -17.46 -20.62
CA LEU A 24 31.03 -17.43 -19.84
C LEU A 24 30.88 -18.14 -18.48
N GLN A 25 29.71 -18.04 -17.84
CA GLN A 25 29.42 -18.80 -16.61
C GLN A 25 29.40 -20.31 -16.86
N SER A 26 28.84 -20.75 -17.99
CA SER A 26 28.79 -22.18 -18.34
C SER A 26 30.19 -22.80 -18.59
N GLN A 27 31.19 -21.97 -18.88
CA GLN A 27 32.59 -22.37 -19.10
C GLN A 27 33.46 -22.23 -17.84
N GLY A 28 32.87 -21.97 -16.68
CA GLY A 28 33.61 -21.83 -15.42
C GLY A 28 34.24 -20.45 -15.19
N HIS A 29 33.98 -19.45 -16.04
CA HIS A 29 34.42 -18.08 -15.78
C HIS A 29 33.38 -17.32 -14.94
N PRO A 30 33.69 -16.95 -13.68
CA PRO A 30 32.75 -16.23 -12.84
C PRO A 30 32.49 -14.84 -13.44
N THR A 31 31.31 -14.66 -14.02
CA THR A 31 30.95 -13.48 -14.82
C THR A 31 29.69 -12.81 -14.26
N SER A 32 29.61 -11.47 -14.34
CA SER A 32 28.42 -10.72 -13.96
C SER A 32 28.12 -9.59 -14.94
N VAL A 33 26.83 -9.31 -15.16
CA VAL A 33 26.38 -8.16 -15.97
C VAL A 33 26.00 -7.01 -15.06
N VAL A 34 26.56 -5.84 -15.34
CA VAL A 34 26.21 -4.58 -14.68
C VAL A 34 25.31 -3.79 -15.62
N LEU A 35 24.05 -3.61 -15.20
CA LEU A 35 23.06 -2.83 -15.93
C LEU A 35 23.02 -1.39 -15.38
N CYS A 36 23.90 -0.51 -15.88
CA CYS A 36 24.02 0.85 -15.34
C CYS A 36 22.85 1.77 -15.74
N HIS A 37 22.11 1.44 -16.80
CA HIS A 37 21.04 2.29 -17.33
C HIS A 37 19.63 1.68 -17.24
N ARG A 38 19.47 0.47 -16.67
CA ARG A 38 18.13 -0.13 -16.60
C ARG A 38 17.29 0.49 -15.48
N GLN A 39 16.46 1.46 -15.86
CA GLN A 39 15.17 1.64 -15.22
C GLN A 39 14.34 0.36 -15.44
N GLY A 40 14.31 -0.52 -14.43
CA GLY A 40 13.42 -1.68 -14.41
C GLY A 40 14.14 -3.03 -14.57
N GLY A 41 14.58 -3.58 -13.44
CA GLY A 41 15.17 -4.92 -13.35
C GLY A 41 15.06 -5.50 -11.94
N ALA A 42 13.88 -5.39 -11.34
CA ALA A 42 13.47 -6.15 -10.15
C ALA A 42 11.96 -6.35 -10.24
N GLY A 43 11.54 -7.58 -10.57
CA GLY A 43 10.15 -8.03 -10.57
C GLY A 43 9.24 -7.39 -11.62
N ARG A 44 8.65 -8.20 -12.50
CA ARG A 44 7.45 -7.82 -13.26
C ARG A 44 6.38 -7.33 -12.29
N SER A 45 6.32 -6.01 -12.11
CA SER A 45 5.22 -5.27 -11.49
C SER A 45 4.81 -4.21 -12.52
N ALA A 46 4.16 -4.69 -13.58
CA ALA A 46 3.39 -3.82 -14.45
C ALA A 46 2.10 -3.50 -13.69
N GLY A 47 2.13 -2.39 -12.95
CA GLY A 47 1.01 -1.90 -12.16
C GLY A 47 1.21 -0.42 -11.90
N LEU A 48 0.37 0.39 -12.53
CA LEU A 48 0.20 1.85 -12.46
C LEU A 48 0.92 2.58 -11.32
N GLY A 49 2.21 2.82 -11.54
CA GLY A 49 3.01 3.79 -10.82
C GLY A 49 3.80 4.70 -11.76
N GLY A 50 3.43 4.83 -13.03
CA GLY A 50 4.29 5.49 -14.05
C GLY A 50 4.83 6.86 -13.62
N SER A 51 3.99 7.76 -13.12
CA SER A 51 4.40 9.11 -12.72
C SER A 51 4.97 9.21 -11.31
N LEU A 52 4.38 8.53 -10.32
CA LEU A 52 4.85 8.54 -8.92
C LEU A 52 6.05 7.63 -8.69
N ALA A 53 6.15 6.50 -9.37
CA ALA A 53 7.36 5.68 -9.40
C ALA A 53 8.44 6.34 -10.24
N ALA A 54 8.13 7.04 -11.35
CA ALA A 54 9.14 7.89 -12.01
C ALA A 54 9.62 9.01 -11.07
N LEU A 55 8.73 9.72 -10.38
CA LEU A 55 9.11 10.76 -9.40
C LEU A 55 9.82 10.19 -8.16
N ALA A 56 9.45 9.02 -7.66
CA ALA A 56 10.13 8.35 -6.55
C ALA A 56 11.44 7.67 -6.99
N ARG A 57 11.58 7.28 -8.26
CA ARG A 57 12.84 6.84 -8.87
C ARG A 57 13.76 8.03 -9.06
N LEU A 58 13.25 9.16 -9.54
CA LEU A 58 13.95 10.44 -9.64
C LEU A 58 14.35 10.96 -8.26
N GLY A 59 13.46 10.90 -7.27
CA GLY A 59 13.72 11.29 -5.88
C GLY A 59 14.75 10.39 -5.21
N ARG A 60 14.64 9.06 -5.33
CA ARG A 60 15.71 8.13 -4.88
C ARG A 60 16.99 8.35 -5.65
N ALA A 61 16.90 8.72 -6.92
CA ALA A 61 18.07 8.94 -7.73
C ALA A 61 18.83 10.20 -7.25
N PHE A 62 18.07 11.27 -7.06
CA PHE A 62 18.50 12.55 -6.54
C PHE A 62 19.08 12.42 -5.12
N LEU A 63 18.38 11.75 -4.21
CA LEU A 63 18.83 11.53 -2.83
C LEU A 63 20.15 10.73 -2.74
N ARG A 64 20.33 9.70 -3.58
CA ARG A 64 21.60 8.95 -3.64
C ARG A 64 22.74 9.81 -4.18
N THR A 65 22.47 10.62 -5.20
CA THR A 65 23.47 11.57 -5.73
C THR A 65 23.81 12.63 -4.67
N LEU A 66 22.81 13.17 -3.96
CA LEU A 66 22.99 14.08 -2.83
C LEU A 66 23.89 13.46 -1.75
N ALA A 67 23.63 12.21 -1.36
CA ALA A 67 24.44 11.51 -0.36
C ALA A 67 25.91 11.32 -0.78
N THR A 68 26.18 11.12 -2.07
CA THR A 68 27.54 11.06 -2.63
C THR A 68 28.22 12.43 -2.61
N VAL A 69 27.47 13.49 -2.93
CA VAL A 69 27.94 14.89 -2.90
C VAL A 69 28.24 15.37 -1.47
N PHE A 70 27.41 14.99 -0.50
CA PHE A 70 27.59 15.32 0.92
C PHE A 70 28.71 14.53 1.62
N LYS A 71 29.40 13.62 0.91
CA LYS A 71 30.62 12.92 1.39
C LYS A 71 31.82 13.16 0.47
N PRO A 72 32.24 14.43 0.26
CA PRO A 72 33.22 14.78 -0.78
C PRO A 72 34.60 14.17 -0.56
N ARG A 73 34.99 13.87 0.69
CA ARG A 73 36.27 13.21 1.00
C ARG A 73 36.35 11.76 0.49
N LYS A 74 35.21 11.04 0.43
CA LYS A 74 35.17 9.62 0.02
C LYS A 74 35.07 9.43 -1.50
N HIS A 75 34.46 10.38 -2.21
CA HIS A 75 34.12 10.28 -3.64
C HIS A 75 34.78 11.36 -4.52
N ARG A 76 35.98 11.83 -4.13
CA ARG A 76 36.66 12.97 -4.77
C ARG A 76 37.01 12.72 -6.24
N GLN A 77 37.41 11.51 -6.60
CA GLN A 77 37.80 11.16 -7.98
C GLN A 77 36.57 11.06 -8.89
N GLU A 78 35.47 10.50 -8.38
CA GLU A 78 34.21 10.30 -9.09
C GLU A 78 33.51 11.65 -9.37
N LEU A 79 33.57 12.57 -8.40
CA LEU A 79 33.12 13.96 -8.56
C LEU A 79 33.97 14.73 -9.58
N ARG A 80 35.30 14.53 -9.58
CA ARG A 80 36.20 15.15 -10.58
C ARG A 80 35.94 14.63 -11.98
N LEU A 81 35.80 13.32 -12.16
CA LEU A 81 35.59 12.71 -13.47
C LEU A 81 34.22 13.12 -14.06
N SER A 82 33.15 13.09 -13.25
CA SER A 82 31.82 13.52 -13.69
C SER A 82 31.75 15.01 -14.04
N THR A 83 32.46 15.87 -13.32
CA THR A 83 32.53 17.31 -13.64
C THR A 83 33.44 17.60 -14.84
N ALA A 84 34.54 16.87 -15.01
CA ALA A 84 35.42 16.99 -16.16
C ALA A 84 34.69 16.65 -17.47
N LEU A 85 33.98 15.51 -17.51
CA LEU A 85 33.25 15.08 -18.72
C LEU A 85 32.15 16.05 -19.15
N ILE A 86 31.47 16.70 -18.20
CA ILE A 86 30.46 17.70 -18.54
C ILE A 86 31.07 19.02 -18.99
N ARG A 87 32.26 19.35 -18.52
CA ARG A 87 32.97 20.54 -18.98
C ARG A 87 33.54 20.36 -20.38
N THR A 88 34.00 19.15 -20.73
CA THR A 88 34.51 18.85 -22.07
C THR A 88 33.40 18.75 -23.10
N LEU A 89 32.25 18.18 -22.76
CA LEU A 89 31.07 18.07 -23.63
C LEU A 89 29.83 18.68 -22.96
N PRO A 90 29.72 20.03 -22.92
CA PRO A 90 28.64 20.72 -22.22
C PRO A 90 27.30 20.55 -22.95
N PRO A 91 26.26 19.99 -22.28
CA PRO A 91 24.94 19.84 -22.86
C PRO A 91 24.27 21.18 -23.14
N ARG A 92 23.40 21.22 -24.16
CA ARG A 92 22.67 22.45 -24.53
C ARG A 92 21.75 22.97 -23.41
N ASN A 93 21.13 22.06 -22.67
CA ASN A 93 20.08 22.34 -21.68
C ASN A 93 20.55 22.01 -20.25
N PRO A 94 20.32 22.90 -19.25
CA PRO A 94 20.71 22.68 -17.86
C PRO A 94 20.08 21.42 -17.22
N VAL A 95 18.89 21.01 -17.64
CA VAL A 95 18.24 19.77 -17.16
C VAL A 95 19.03 18.53 -17.58
N TRP A 96 19.46 18.49 -18.84
CA TRP A 96 20.30 17.40 -19.37
C TRP A 96 21.70 17.42 -18.76
N MET A 97 22.26 18.61 -18.50
CA MET A 97 23.51 18.77 -17.76
C MET A 97 23.45 18.10 -16.39
N LEU A 98 22.41 18.37 -15.59
CA LEU A 98 22.23 17.74 -14.28
C LEU A 98 22.03 16.22 -14.39
N ARG A 99 21.28 15.76 -15.39
CA ARG A 99 20.99 14.33 -15.58
C ARG A 99 22.22 13.53 -15.98
N PHE A 100 22.99 14.01 -16.96
CA PHE A 100 24.24 13.36 -17.36
C PHE A 100 25.25 13.38 -16.21
N TRP A 101 25.29 14.45 -15.44
CA TRP A 101 26.15 14.53 -14.26
C TRP A 101 25.84 13.44 -13.24
N GLN A 102 24.55 13.28 -12.91
CA GLN A 102 24.09 12.23 -12.01
C GLN A 102 24.38 10.83 -12.55
N TYR A 103 24.17 10.61 -13.84
CA TYR A 103 24.43 9.33 -14.50
C TYR A 103 25.91 8.96 -14.46
N ILE A 104 26.79 9.89 -14.86
CA ILE A 104 28.25 9.68 -14.89
C ILE A 104 28.79 9.47 -13.47
N LEU A 105 28.30 10.22 -12.48
CA LEU A 105 28.72 10.04 -11.08
C LEU A 105 28.37 8.63 -10.55
N ARG A 106 27.19 8.12 -10.90
CA ARG A 106 26.76 6.76 -10.54
C ARG A 106 27.56 5.69 -11.27
N LEU A 107 27.77 5.88 -12.57
CA LEU A 107 28.59 5.01 -13.38
C LEU A 107 30.00 4.92 -12.79
N SER A 108 30.58 6.05 -12.37
CA SER A 108 31.91 6.09 -11.77
C SER A 108 32.01 5.35 -10.44
N CYS A 109 31.00 5.49 -9.56
CA CYS A 109 30.92 4.69 -8.34
C CYS A 109 30.78 3.18 -8.64
N CYS A 110 30.01 2.83 -9.66
CA CYS A 110 29.77 1.43 -10.05
C CYS A 110 31.01 0.80 -10.69
N TRP A 111 31.68 1.54 -11.56
CA TRP A 111 32.92 1.14 -12.20
C TRP A 111 34.00 0.85 -11.15
N LYS A 112 34.25 1.78 -10.23
CA LYS A 112 35.27 1.61 -9.18
C LYS A 112 35.03 0.38 -8.30
N ARG A 113 33.77 0.09 -7.96
CA ARG A 113 33.42 -1.09 -7.16
C ARG A 113 33.71 -2.39 -7.90
N ASN A 114 33.46 -2.43 -9.21
CA ASN A 114 33.61 -3.64 -10.01
C ASN A 114 35.03 -3.83 -10.57
N ALA A 115 35.79 -2.74 -10.73
CA ALA A 115 37.21 -2.79 -11.07
C ALA A 115 38.07 -3.49 -10.01
N GLN A 116 37.57 -3.61 -8.77
CA GLN A 116 38.23 -4.33 -7.68
C GLN A 116 37.82 -5.82 -7.59
N SER A 117 37.02 -6.32 -8.54
CA SER A 117 36.54 -7.71 -8.54
C SER A 117 37.50 -8.65 -9.27
N SER A 118 37.67 -9.87 -8.74
CA SER A 118 38.38 -10.97 -9.41
C SER A 118 37.58 -11.64 -10.54
N ARG A 119 36.39 -11.11 -10.87
CA ARG A 119 35.45 -11.68 -11.84
C ARG A 119 35.50 -10.95 -13.19
N VAL A 120 34.94 -11.58 -14.23
CA VAL A 120 34.67 -10.89 -15.50
C VAL A 120 33.41 -10.05 -15.33
N VAL A 121 33.49 -8.75 -15.63
CA VAL A 121 32.37 -7.81 -15.45
C VAL A 121 31.99 -7.23 -16.80
N ILE A 122 30.76 -7.46 -17.22
CA ILE A 122 30.22 -6.98 -18.49
C ILE A 122 29.32 -5.76 -18.22
N PHE A 123 29.68 -4.59 -18.74
CA PHE A 123 28.86 -3.40 -18.72
C PHE A 123 28.06 -3.29 -20.02
N ASP A 124 26.72 -3.32 -19.92
CA ASP A 124 25.85 -3.17 -21.09
C ASP A 124 25.85 -1.73 -21.65
N GLN A 125 26.19 -0.76 -20.79
CA GLN A 125 26.46 0.64 -21.08
C GLN A 125 27.44 1.19 -20.05
N ALA A 126 28.61 1.67 -20.48
CA ALA A 126 29.57 2.36 -19.62
C ALA A 126 30.05 3.70 -20.21
N TYR A 127 31.32 4.04 -20.06
CA TYR A 127 31.85 5.37 -20.33
C TYR A 127 31.83 5.75 -21.80
N LEU A 128 32.15 4.83 -22.71
CA LEU A 128 32.07 5.05 -24.16
C LEU A 128 30.64 5.36 -24.58
N GLN A 129 29.67 4.62 -24.04
CA GLN A 129 28.26 4.92 -24.28
C GLN A 129 27.84 6.27 -23.67
N ALA A 130 28.37 6.61 -22.47
CA ALA A 130 28.13 7.89 -21.83
C ALA A 130 28.68 9.06 -22.66
N VAL A 131 29.88 8.92 -23.23
CA VAL A 131 30.50 9.92 -24.12
C VAL A 131 29.71 10.07 -25.41
N CYS A 132 29.30 8.96 -26.05
CA CYS A 132 28.45 9.02 -27.25
C CYS A 132 27.12 9.73 -26.97
N SER A 133 26.50 9.42 -25.82
CA SER A 133 25.24 10.03 -25.42
C SER A 133 25.42 11.50 -25.06
N LEU A 134 26.52 11.87 -24.40
CA LEU A 134 26.79 13.25 -24.02
C LEU A 134 27.09 14.12 -25.24
N ALA A 135 27.87 13.61 -26.20
CA ALA A 135 28.17 14.25 -27.47
C ALA A 135 26.91 14.52 -28.32
N ALA A 136 25.93 13.61 -28.31
CA ALA A 136 24.65 13.80 -29.00
C ALA A 136 23.84 14.99 -28.45
N PHE A 137 24.06 15.35 -27.18
CA PHE A 137 23.37 16.47 -26.50
C PHE A 137 24.25 17.73 -26.35
N ALA A 138 25.51 17.70 -26.79
CA ALA A 138 26.46 18.78 -26.62
C ALA A 138 26.18 19.96 -27.57
N ARG A 139 26.65 21.15 -27.18
CA ARG A 139 26.62 22.35 -28.07
C ARG A 139 27.53 22.16 -29.28
N ALA A 140 28.73 21.62 -29.05
CA ALA A 140 29.72 21.24 -30.05
C ALA A 140 30.37 19.92 -29.59
N ALA A 141 30.53 18.97 -30.53
CA ALA A 141 31.20 17.69 -30.30
C ALA A 141 32.13 17.42 -31.49
N ASP A 142 33.20 18.22 -31.57
CA ASP A 142 34.30 18.03 -32.50
C ASP A 142 35.20 16.86 -32.06
N ASP A 143 36.08 16.41 -32.95
CA ASP A 143 36.94 15.25 -32.67
C ASP A 143 37.90 15.56 -31.51
N HIS A 144 38.27 16.83 -31.30
CA HIS A 144 39.12 17.23 -30.19
C HIS A 144 38.40 17.13 -28.83
N ALA A 145 37.15 17.59 -28.71
CA ALA A 145 36.37 17.42 -27.48
C ALA A 145 36.05 15.94 -27.19
N LEU A 146 35.76 15.15 -28.22
CA LEU A 146 35.56 13.69 -28.09
C LEU A 146 36.84 13.00 -27.60
N ALA A 147 38.00 13.32 -28.20
CA ALA A 147 39.29 12.80 -27.78
C ALA A 147 39.61 13.15 -26.32
N GLY A 148 39.40 14.42 -25.91
CA GLY A 148 39.61 14.87 -24.53
C GLY A 148 38.64 14.22 -23.54
N ALA A 149 37.40 13.93 -23.94
CA ALA A 149 36.47 13.18 -23.12
C ALA A 149 36.90 11.72 -22.94
N LEU A 150 37.39 11.07 -24.00
CA LEU A 150 37.88 9.69 -23.95
C LEU A 150 39.14 9.54 -23.08
N GLU A 151 40.04 10.53 -23.07
CA GLU A 151 41.23 10.56 -22.19
C GLU A 151 40.87 10.64 -20.71
N ALA A 152 39.77 11.30 -20.38
CA ALA A 152 39.31 11.43 -19.01
C ALA A 152 38.60 10.16 -18.49
N THR A 153 38.25 9.22 -19.36
CA THR A 153 37.51 7.99 -19.00
C THR A 153 38.45 6.82 -18.70
N PRO A 154 38.12 5.95 -17.72
CA PRO A 154 38.88 4.73 -17.51
C PRO A 154 38.69 3.77 -18.67
N HIS A 155 39.74 3.03 -19.02
CA HIS A 155 39.73 2.06 -20.11
C HIS A 155 39.18 0.70 -19.68
N ALA A 156 38.38 0.08 -20.55
CA ALA A 156 37.96 -1.32 -20.42
C ALA A 156 39.04 -2.27 -20.97
N ASP A 157 39.07 -3.51 -20.49
CA ASP A 157 39.98 -4.54 -20.98
C ASP A 157 39.55 -5.08 -22.36
N LEU A 158 38.25 -5.00 -22.68
CA LEU A 158 37.69 -5.36 -23.99
C LEU A 158 36.50 -4.46 -24.31
N VAL A 159 36.46 -3.95 -25.54
CA VAL A 159 35.39 -3.06 -26.02
C VAL A 159 34.64 -3.75 -27.17
N ILE A 160 33.30 -3.74 -27.09
CA ILE A 160 32.42 -4.35 -28.07
C ILE A 160 31.47 -3.29 -28.62
N ARG A 161 31.52 -3.08 -29.92
CA ARG A 161 30.59 -2.18 -30.63
C ARG A 161 29.44 -2.98 -31.23
N LEU A 162 28.22 -2.61 -30.89
CA LEU A 162 27.01 -3.16 -31.53
C LEU A 162 26.40 -2.17 -32.48
N ASP A 163 26.09 -2.64 -33.68
CA ASP A 163 25.44 -1.85 -34.72
C ASP A 163 24.21 -2.58 -35.31
N ALA A 164 23.29 -1.81 -35.88
CA ALA A 164 22.10 -2.33 -36.54
C ALA A 164 21.64 -1.37 -37.65
N PRO A 165 21.00 -1.87 -38.72
CA PRO A 165 20.48 -1.01 -39.79
C PRO A 165 19.56 0.08 -39.23
N ARG A 166 19.64 1.28 -39.80
CA ARG A 166 18.86 2.45 -39.34
C ARG A 166 17.36 2.16 -39.28
N GLU A 167 16.82 1.46 -40.28
CA GLU A 167 15.41 1.07 -40.33
C GLU A 167 15.01 0.17 -39.15
N LEU A 168 15.89 -0.76 -38.75
CA LEU A 168 15.66 -1.66 -37.62
C LEU A 168 15.73 -0.92 -36.29
N LEU A 169 16.65 0.04 -36.15
CA LEU A 169 16.77 0.91 -34.99
C LEU A 169 15.52 1.79 -34.84
N GLU A 170 15.09 2.44 -35.92
CA GLU A 170 13.88 3.28 -35.94
C GLU A 170 12.64 2.49 -35.53
N ARG A 171 12.46 1.29 -36.09
CA ARG A 171 11.34 0.42 -35.74
C ARG A 171 11.37 0.02 -34.26
N ARG A 172 12.51 -0.45 -33.74
CA ARG A 172 12.65 -0.86 -32.33
C ARG A 172 12.45 0.31 -31.36
N LEU A 173 12.91 1.51 -31.72
CA LEU A 173 12.75 2.71 -30.90
C LEU A 173 11.30 3.22 -30.91
N ARG A 174 10.60 3.20 -32.05
CA ARG A 174 9.16 3.54 -32.12
C ARG A 174 8.30 2.55 -31.35
N GLU A 175 8.55 1.25 -31.51
CA GLU A 175 7.84 0.20 -30.75
C GLU A 175 8.06 0.33 -29.24
N ARG A 176 9.27 0.74 -28.81
CA ARG A 176 9.57 1.03 -27.42
C ARG A 176 8.82 2.26 -26.91
N SER A 177 8.84 3.36 -27.66
CA SER A 177 8.11 4.57 -27.32
C SER A 177 6.62 4.29 -27.13
N MET A 178 6.02 3.45 -27.96
CA MET A 178 4.59 3.07 -27.87
C MET A 178 4.24 2.27 -26.60
N ARG A 179 5.22 1.59 -25.98
CA ARG A 179 5.03 0.76 -24.78
C ARG A 179 5.36 1.47 -23.47
N GLU A 180 6.02 2.63 -23.53
CA GLU A 180 6.38 3.41 -22.35
C GLU A 180 5.29 4.42 -21.96
N PRO A 181 5.00 4.61 -20.67
CA PRO A 181 4.00 5.58 -20.20
C PRO A 181 4.39 7.02 -20.58
N ARG A 182 3.41 7.87 -20.93
CA ARG A 182 3.60 9.25 -21.44
C ARG A 182 4.54 10.15 -20.61
N MET A 183 4.68 9.91 -19.30
CA MET A 183 5.61 10.65 -18.44
C MET A 183 7.06 10.23 -18.62
N GLU A 184 7.35 8.97 -18.97
CA GLU A 184 8.72 8.51 -19.27
C GLU A 184 9.16 9.02 -20.65
N GLN A 185 8.24 9.15 -21.61
CA GLN A 185 8.48 9.76 -22.92
C GLN A 185 8.92 11.23 -22.83
N PHE A 186 8.39 12.02 -21.89
CA PHE A 186 8.77 13.43 -21.68
C PHE A 186 10.24 13.59 -21.25
N PHE A 187 10.85 12.52 -20.73
CA PHE A 187 12.23 12.49 -20.30
C PHE A 187 13.13 11.65 -21.21
N ASP A 188 12.62 10.98 -22.24
CA ASP A 188 13.48 10.25 -23.17
C ASP A 188 13.94 11.15 -24.32
N ALA A 189 15.12 10.84 -24.85
CA ALA A 189 15.69 11.59 -25.97
C ALA A 189 14.77 11.46 -27.19
N GLU A 190 14.61 12.54 -27.95
CA GLU A 190 13.88 12.49 -29.22
C GLU A 190 14.48 11.43 -30.15
N LEU A 191 13.64 10.85 -31.02
CA LEU A 191 14.04 9.79 -31.93
C LEU A 191 15.28 10.19 -32.75
N ASP A 192 15.32 11.43 -33.25
CA ASP A 192 16.45 11.96 -34.02
C ASP A 192 17.73 12.06 -33.20
N THR A 193 17.62 12.44 -31.92
CA THR A 193 18.77 12.50 -31.00
C THR A 193 19.30 11.09 -30.70
N ASN A 194 18.40 10.10 -30.57
CA ASN A 194 18.78 8.70 -30.40
C ASN A 194 19.49 8.15 -31.65
N LEU A 195 19.01 8.47 -32.85
CA LEU A 195 19.63 8.04 -34.11
C LEU A 195 20.97 8.73 -34.37
N ALA A 196 21.14 9.97 -33.93
CA ALA A 196 22.40 10.72 -34.03
C ALA A 196 23.57 10.07 -33.26
N THR A 197 23.29 9.18 -32.31
CA THR A 197 24.36 8.43 -31.60
C THR A 197 25.09 7.41 -32.48
N GLY A 198 24.51 6.97 -33.61
CA GLY A 198 25.16 6.05 -34.55
C GLY A 198 26.44 6.64 -35.17
N PRO A 199 26.35 7.76 -35.92
CA PRO A 199 27.51 8.45 -36.48
C PRO A 199 28.55 8.91 -35.45
N ILE A 200 28.11 9.23 -34.22
CA ILE A 200 29.01 9.57 -33.13
C ILE A 200 29.78 8.33 -32.65
N ALA A 201 29.13 7.17 -32.57
CA ALA A 201 29.79 5.91 -32.25
C ALA A 201 30.82 5.50 -33.31
N ASP A 202 30.59 5.82 -34.59
CA ASP A 202 31.61 5.68 -35.66
C ASP A 202 32.85 6.53 -35.38
N ARG A 203 32.66 7.81 -35.06
CA ARG A 203 33.77 8.73 -34.73
C ARG A 203 34.53 8.27 -33.48
N VAL A 204 33.83 7.81 -32.44
CA VAL A 204 34.45 7.25 -31.23
C VAL A 204 35.25 5.98 -31.54
N GLN A 205 34.73 5.09 -32.40
CA GLN A 205 35.48 3.91 -32.84
C GLN A 205 36.78 4.31 -33.56
N ASN A 206 36.70 5.20 -34.55
CA ASN A 206 37.87 5.64 -35.31
C ASN A 206 38.94 6.27 -34.40
N LEU A 207 38.52 7.07 -33.41
CA LEU A 207 39.42 7.66 -32.42
C LEU A 207 40.08 6.60 -31.52
N LEU A 208 39.34 5.57 -31.11
CA LEU A 208 39.90 4.47 -30.31
C LEU A 208 40.87 3.58 -31.12
N GLU A 209 40.56 3.28 -32.38
CA GLU A 209 41.41 2.49 -33.27
C GLU A 209 42.70 3.22 -33.62
N SER A 210 42.62 4.53 -33.86
CA SER A 210 43.81 5.38 -34.09
C SER A 210 44.79 5.39 -32.90
N ARG A 211 44.33 4.99 -31.71
CA ARG A 211 45.09 4.90 -30.46
C ARG A 211 45.50 3.47 -30.09
N GLY A 212 45.32 2.51 -31.00
CA GLY A 212 45.68 1.10 -30.78
C GLY A 212 44.67 0.29 -29.95
N GLY A 213 43.44 0.79 -29.77
CA GLY A 213 42.38 0.08 -29.06
C GLY A 213 41.81 -1.08 -29.89
N SER A 214 41.72 -2.28 -29.30
CA SER A 214 41.08 -3.44 -29.93
C SER A 214 39.57 -3.42 -29.68
N ILE A 215 38.78 -3.30 -30.75
CA ILE A 215 37.31 -3.25 -30.72
C ILE A 215 36.74 -4.43 -31.51
N ILE A 216 35.79 -5.16 -30.92
CA ILE A 216 35.01 -6.19 -31.63
C ILE A 216 33.72 -5.58 -32.13
N GLN A 217 33.49 -5.61 -33.44
CA GLN A 217 32.25 -5.13 -34.05
C GLN A 217 31.23 -6.28 -34.26
N VAL A 218 30.00 -6.06 -33.82
CA VAL A 218 28.88 -7.03 -33.91
C VAL A 218 27.67 -6.35 -34.56
N ARG A 219 27.14 -6.95 -35.63
CA ARG A 219 25.88 -6.51 -36.27
C ARG A 219 24.70 -7.31 -35.72
N SER A 220 23.68 -6.61 -35.21
CA SER A 220 22.44 -7.22 -34.70
C SER A 220 21.42 -7.33 -35.84
N LEU A 221 21.56 -8.37 -36.67
CA LEU A 221 20.59 -8.67 -37.75
C LEU A 221 19.56 -9.70 -37.25
N ASP A 222 19.98 -10.85 -36.70
CA ASP A 222 19.10 -11.96 -36.26
C ASP A 222 19.66 -12.79 -35.08
N GLY A 223 18.83 -13.67 -34.48
CA GLY A 223 19.22 -14.53 -33.34
C GLY A 223 20.40 -15.48 -33.62
N ALA A 224 20.49 -16.02 -34.84
CA ALA A 224 21.62 -16.86 -35.26
C ALA A 224 22.94 -16.07 -35.36
N SER A 225 22.88 -14.81 -35.82
CA SER A 225 24.06 -13.91 -35.87
C SER A 225 24.55 -13.51 -34.48
N LEU A 226 23.65 -13.45 -33.49
CA LEU A 226 23.98 -13.17 -32.09
C LEU A 226 24.76 -14.34 -31.47
N GLY A 227 24.37 -15.59 -31.74
CA GLY A 227 25.08 -16.79 -31.27
C GLY A 227 26.53 -16.82 -31.76
N ALA A 228 26.75 -16.66 -33.07
CA ALA A 228 28.10 -16.62 -33.65
C ALA A 228 28.94 -15.42 -33.17
N ALA A 229 28.29 -14.31 -32.77
CA ALA A 229 28.98 -13.20 -32.13
C ALA A 229 29.42 -13.54 -30.69
N VAL A 230 28.57 -14.21 -29.92
CA VAL A 230 28.90 -14.67 -28.56
C VAL A 230 30.07 -15.64 -28.59
N ASP A 231 30.09 -16.62 -29.49
CA ASP A 231 31.20 -17.59 -29.60
C ASP A 231 32.53 -16.90 -29.94
N ARG A 232 32.52 -15.91 -30.85
CA ARG A 232 33.72 -15.12 -31.17
C ARG A 232 34.22 -14.31 -29.98
N ILE A 233 33.32 -13.63 -29.26
CA ILE A 233 33.68 -12.84 -28.08
C ILE A 233 34.21 -13.74 -26.96
N GLU A 234 33.58 -14.89 -26.73
CA GLU A 234 34.02 -15.90 -25.77
C GLU A 234 35.46 -16.33 -26.05
N SER A 235 35.78 -16.66 -27.31
CA SER A 235 37.15 -17.07 -27.69
C SER A 235 38.20 -16.00 -27.42
N GLU A 236 37.86 -14.72 -27.62
CA GLU A 236 38.76 -13.60 -27.35
C GLU A 236 38.89 -13.31 -25.85
N VAL A 237 37.82 -13.50 -25.06
CA VAL A 237 37.86 -13.41 -23.60
C VAL A 237 38.74 -14.52 -23.01
N ALA A 238 38.57 -15.76 -23.49
CA ALA A 238 39.39 -16.90 -23.07
C ALA A 238 40.88 -16.66 -23.39
N ARG A 239 41.18 -16.11 -24.58
CA ARG A 239 42.56 -15.73 -24.97
C ARG A 239 43.19 -14.71 -24.03
N ARG A 240 42.42 -13.70 -23.57
CA ARG A 240 42.92 -12.62 -22.69
C ARG A 240 43.04 -13.02 -21.22
N ILE A 241 42.23 -13.97 -20.75
CA ILE A 241 42.30 -14.47 -19.36
C ILE A 241 43.48 -15.44 -19.17
N GLY A 242 43.98 -16.06 -20.25
CA GLY A 242 45.10 -17.00 -20.22
C GLY A 242 44.75 -18.36 -19.56
N PRO A 243 45.55 -19.42 -19.77
CA PRO A 243 45.27 -20.78 -19.28
C PRO A 243 45.52 -20.98 -17.77
N GLY A 244 45.33 -19.96 -16.93
CA GLY A 244 45.87 -19.91 -15.56
C GLY A 244 44.86 -19.79 -14.41
N ALA A 245 43.58 -20.06 -14.62
CA ALA A 245 42.56 -19.99 -13.56
C ALA A 245 41.94 -21.36 -13.24
N GLU A 246 42.72 -22.43 -13.37
CA GLU A 246 42.44 -23.69 -12.68
C GLU A 246 43.07 -23.64 -11.27
N ALA A 247 42.37 -24.24 -10.31
CA ALA A 247 42.76 -24.46 -8.90
C ALA A 247 42.56 -23.30 -7.90
N ALA A 248 41.30 -23.08 -7.49
CA ALA A 248 40.98 -22.76 -6.09
C ALA A 248 39.49 -23.04 -5.80
N GLY A 249 39.17 -24.31 -5.55
CA GLY A 249 37.84 -24.72 -5.11
C GLY A 249 37.60 -26.18 -5.45
N GLY A 250 38.03 -27.08 -4.57
CA GLY A 250 37.87 -28.52 -4.73
C GLY A 250 36.44 -28.90 -5.07
N ILE A 251 36.32 -29.80 -6.05
CA ILE A 251 35.08 -30.50 -6.36
C ILE A 251 34.78 -31.41 -5.18
N VAL A 252 34.03 -30.90 -4.21
CA VAL A 252 33.10 -31.74 -3.45
C VAL A 252 32.00 -32.11 -4.45
N PRO A 253 31.66 -33.39 -4.65
CA PRO A 253 30.51 -33.75 -5.46
C PRO A 253 29.25 -33.38 -4.68
N LEU A 254 28.88 -32.11 -4.70
CA LEU A 254 27.49 -31.71 -4.51
C LEU A 254 26.81 -32.04 -5.82
N VAL A 255 26.31 -33.26 -5.91
CA VAL A 255 25.01 -33.47 -6.55
C VAL A 255 24.11 -32.38 -5.98
N GLU A 256 23.81 -31.32 -6.74
CA GLU A 256 22.75 -30.38 -6.41
C GLU A 256 21.43 -31.02 -6.87
N PRO A 257 20.60 -31.60 -5.98
CA PRO A 257 19.19 -31.72 -6.27
C PRO A 257 18.61 -30.31 -6.07
N ALA A 258 18.51 -29.46 -7.11
CA ALA A 258 18.19 -28.06 -6.78
C ALA A 258 17.53 -27.15 -7.81
N GLU A 259 17.22 -27.51 -9.05
CA GLU A 259 16.25 -26.68 -9.82
C GLU A 259 14.82 -27.11 -9.54
N GLN A 260 14.54 -28.42 -9.54
CA GLN A 260 13.25 -28.95 -9.11
C GLN A 260 13.04 -28.78 -7.60
N ASP A 261 14.09 -28.87 -6.77
CA ASP A 261 13.97 -28.65 -5.33
C ASP A 261 13.96 -27.17 -4.95
N ARG A 262 14.63 -26.25 -5.66
CA ARG A 262 14.39 -24.80 -5.47
C ARG A 262 13.02 -24.38 -5.97
N GLN A 263 12.54 -24.90 -7.11
CA GLN A 263 11.17 -24.66 -7.56
C GLN A 263 10.14 -25.28 -6.62
N ARG A 264 10.38 -26.48 -6.06
CA ARG A 264 9.54 -27.09 -5.02
C ARG A 264 9.64 -26.35 -3.70
N GLN A 265 10.79 -25.84 -3.29
CA GLN A 265 10.97 -25.04 -2.08
C GLN A 265 10.37 -23.64 -2.21
N ASP A 266 10.44 -23.02 -3.39
CA ASP A 266 9.80 -21.74 -3.68
C ASP A 266 8.28 -21.93 -3.81
N ALA A 267 7.82 -23.01 -4.45
CA ALA A 267 6.41 -23.39 -4.48
C ALA A 267 5.88 -23.80 -3.09
N GLN A 268 6.67 -24.50 -2.27
CA GLN A 268 6.34 -24.84 -0.88
C GLN A 268 6.36 -23.59 0.00
N LYS A 269 7.31 -22.67 -0.15
CA LYS A 269 7.30 -21.37 0.54
C LYS A 269 6.10 -20.55 0.13
N GLN A 270 5.74 -20.51 -1.15
CA GLN A 270 4.55 -19.81 -1.63
C GLN A 270 3.26 -20.47 -1.14
N ALA A 271 3.19 -21.80 -1.13
CA ALA A 271 2.07 -22.56 -0.59
C ALA A 271 1.96 -22.41 0.94
N GLU A 272 3.08 -22.35 1.65
CA GLU A 272 3.13 -22.13 3.10
C GLU A 272 2.82 -20.68 3.45
N LEU A 273 3.30 -19.70 2.69
CA LEU A 273 2.90 -18.29 2.77
C LEU A 273 1.39 -18.16 2.51
N GLY A 274 0.88 -18.79 1.47
CA GLY A 274 -0.55 -18.85 1.17
C GLY A 274 -1.36 -19.46 2.31
N ARG A 275 -0.92 -20.60 2.85
CA ARG A 275 -1.56 -21.27 3.99
C ARG A 275 -1.52 -20.43 5.26
N ARG A 276 -0.40 -19.75 5.54
CA ARG A 276 -0.24 -18.83 6.68
C ARG A 276 -1.08 -17.56 6.50
N MET A 277 -1.22 -17.04 5.29
CA MET A 277 -2.07 -15.87 4.99
C MET A 277 -3.55 -16.22 5.09
N VAL A 278 -3.96 -17.39 4.60
CA VAL A 278 -5.34 -17.89 4.74
C VAL A 278 -5.66 -18.16 6.21
N SER A 279 -4.77 -18.82 6.97
CA SER A 279 -5.00 -19.07 8.39
C SER A 279 -5.03 -17.78 9.21
N ALA A 280 -4.13 -16.82 8.93
CA ALA A 280 -4.14 -15.51 9.58
C ALA A 280 -5.40 -14.69 9.26
N SER A 281 -5.87 -14.74 8.01
CA SER A 281 -7.11 -14.06 7.60
C SER A 281 -8.35 -14.72 8.22
N ALA A 282 -8.38 -16.06 8.29
CA ALA A 282 -9.44 -16.81 8.95
C ALA A 282 -9.48 -16.54 10.47
N GLN A 283 -8.32 -16.51 11.13
CA GLN A 283 -8.20 -16.15 12.55
C GLN A 283 -8.65 -14.72 12.81
N ALA A 284 -8.22 -13.76 11.98
CA ALA A 284 -8.67 -12.37 12.08
C ALA A 284 -10.18 -12.26 11.90
N PHE A 285 -10.75 -12.97 10.93
CA PHE A 285 -12.18 -13.00 10.70
C PHE A 285 -12.97 -13.60 11.87
N ALA A 286 -12.54 -14.76 12.39
CA ALA A 286 -13.16 -15.38 13.56
C ALA A 286 -13.17 -14.44 14.77
N LEU A 287 -12.08 -13.70 14.96
CA LEU A 287 -11.94 -12.72 16.02
C LEU A 287 -12.82 -11.47 15.81
N TYR A 288 -12.99 -11.02 14.57
CA TYR A 288 -13.92 -9.95 14.21
C TYR A 288 -15.37 -10.35 14.47
N VAL A 289 -15.78 -11.55 14.05
CA VAL A 289 -17.13 -12.07 14.28
C VAL A 289 -17.37 -12.30 15.76
N GLY A 290 -16.45 -12.97 16.45
CA GLY A 290 -16.54 -13.21 17.90
C GLY A 290 -16.59 -11.92 18.70
N GLY A 291 -15.78 -10.92 18.32
CA GLY A 291 -15.82 -9.58 18.91
C GLY A 291 -17.15 -8.88 18.68
N ALA A 292 -17.69 -8.88 17.45
CA ALA A 292 -18.97 -8.24 17.15
C ALA A 292 -20.15 -8.89 17.89
N VAL A 293 -20.16 -10.23 18.00
CA VAL A 293 -21.14 -10.96 18.80
C VAL A 293 -21.01 -10.60 20.27
N LEU A 294 -19.79 -10.58 20.82
CA LEU A 294 -19.54 -10.18 22.20
C LEU A 294 -20.01 -8.75 22.46
N THR A 295 -19.64 -7.78 21.61
CA THR A 295 -20.11 -6.38 21.72
C THR A 295 -21.64 -6.32 21.73
N SER A 296 -22.31 -7.10 20.88
CA SER A 296 -23.78 -7.15 20.85
C SER A 296 -24.38 -7.75 22.12
N LEU A 297 -23.75 -8.77 22.70
CA LEU A 297 -24.15 -9.36 23.99
C LEU A 297 -23.91 -8.40 25.16
N VAL A 298 -22.82 -7.63 25.14
CA VAL A 298 -22.56 -6.59 26.14
C VAL A 298 -23.59 -5.48 26.04
N GLN A 299 -23.92 -5.04 24.82
CA GLN A 299 -24.99 -4.06 24.61
C GLN A 299 -26.34 -4.60 25.08
N LEU A 300 -26.64 -5.88 24.84
CA LEU A 300 -27.85 -6.55 25.35
C LEU A 300 -27.92 -6.50 26.88
N GLN A 301 -26.81 -6.84 27.54
CA GLN A 301 -26.70 -6.80 28.99
C GLN A 301 -26.93 -5.38 29.52
N ILE A 302 -26.26 -4.37 28.94
CA ILE A 302 -26.38 -2.97 29.36
C ILE A 302 -27.80 -2.45 29.14
N ALA A 303 -28.37 -2.71 27.96
CA ALA A 303 -29.73 -2.28 27.60
C ALA A 303 -30.80 -2.84 28.55
N ARG A 304 -30.66 -4.09 29.00
CA ARG A 304 -31.56 -4.70 29.98
C ARG A 304 -31.44 -4.14 31.38
N LEU A 305 -30.24 -3.73 31.79
CA LEU A 305 -29.98 -3.30 33.17
C LEU A 305 -30.37 -1.83 33.40
N ILE A 306 -30.10 -0.94 32.43
CA ILE A 306 -30.31 0.50 32.57
C ILE A 306 -31.52 1.01 31.76
N GLY A 307 -32.10 0.18 30.89
CA GLY A 307 -33.19 0.58 30.01
C GLY A 307 -32.76 1.49 28.85
N THR A 308 -33.75 2.05 28.13
CA THR A 308 -33.52 2.79 26.88
C THR A 308 -32.83 4.13 27.05
N ASP A 309 -33.20 4.91 28.08
CA ASP A 309 -32.65 6.24 28.31
C ASP A 309 -31.17 6.19 28.72
N GLY A 310 -30.84 5.31 29.68
CA GLY A 310 -29.46 5.11 30.12
C GLY A 310 -28.57 4.51 29.03
N PHE A 311 -29.10 3.56 28.23
CA PHE A 311 -28.39 3.04 27.07
C PHE A 311 -28.17 4.10 25.97
N GLY A 312 -29.14 5.02 25.81
CA GLY A 312 -29.02 6.18 24.94
C GLY A 312 -27.88 7.11 25.34
N LEU A 313 -27.82 7.47 26.62
CA LEU A 313 -26.72 8.28 27.15
C LEU A 313 -25.37 7.57 27.00
N PHE A 314 -25.29 6.29 27.36
CA PHE A 314 -24.09 5.46 27.16
C PHE A 314 -23.64 5.47 25.69
N SER A 315 -24.56 5.24 24.75
CA SER A 315 -24.27 5.19 23.32
C SER A 315 -23.79 6.53 22.78
N TYR A 316 -24.40 7.63 23.23
CA TYR A 316 -24.03 9.00 22.89
C TYR A 316 -22.61 9.35 23.37
N VAL A 317 -22.33 9.11 24.65
CA VAL A 317 -21.00 9.34 25.24
C VAL A 317 -19.95 8.45 24.56
N LEU A 318 -20.26 7.17 24.31
CA LEU A 318 -19.35 6.26 23.61
C LEU A 318 -19.08 6.70 22.18
N ALA A 319 -20.06 7.29 21.48
CA ALA A 319 -19.90 7.81 20.12
C ALA A 319 -18.91 9.00 20.09
N TRP A 320 -19.07 9.98 21.00
CA TRP A 320 -18.14 11.09 21.15
C TRP A 320 -16.75 10.64 21.59
N THR A 321 -16.68 9.77 22.61
CA THR A 321 -15.41 9.21 23.10
C THR A 321 -14.68 8.51 21.96
N SER A 322 -15.37 7.66 21.19
CA SER A 322 -14.79 7.00 20.02
C SER A 322 -14.26 8.01 19.01
N PHE A 323 -15.10 8.98 18.61
CA PHE A 323 -14.75 9.98 17.61
C PHE A 323 -13.50 10.79 18.01
N LEU A 324 -13.45 11.32 19.23
CA LEU A 324 -12.31 12.09 19.74
C LEU A 324 -11.07 11.22 19.95
N SER A 325 -11.21 9.96 20.38
CA SER A 325 -10.06 9.05 20.49
C SER A 325 -9.41 8.76 19.13
N TYR A 326 -10.20 8.59 18.07
CA TYR A 326 -9.65 8.42 16.72
C TYR A 326 -8.90 9.69 16.26
N ILE A 327 -9.41 10.89 16.55
CA ILE A 327 -8.68 12.15 16.33
C ILE A 327 -7.38 12.16 17.14
N GLY A 328 -7.43 11.76 18.41
CA GLY A 328 -6.29 11.66 19.31
C GLY A 328 -5.17 10.76 18.79
N THR A 329 -5.47 9.76 17.95
CA THR A 329 -4.43 8.93 17.33
C THR A 329 -3.62 9.64 16.25
N LEU A 330 -4.07 10.79 15.74
CA LEU A 330 -3.43 11.54 14.65
C LEU A 330 -3.06 10.66 13.43
N GLY A 331 -3.86 9.63 13.15
CA GLY A 331 -3.66 8.70 12.03
C GLY A 331 -2.60 7.62 12.26
N PHE A 332 -1.93 7.59 13.42
CA PHE A 332 -0.90 6.59 13.73
C PHE A 332 -1.43 5.16 13.81
N HIS A 333 -2.72 4.98 14.13
CA HIS A 333 -3.36 3.65 14.15
C HIS A 333 -3.34 2.96 12.76
N VAL A 334 -3.21 3.72 11.68
CA VAL A 334 -3.00 3.21 10.31
C VAL A 334 -1.54 3.33 9.88
N ALA A 335 -0.90 4.47 10.12
CA ALA A 335 0.44 4.75 9.61
C ALA A 335 1.52 3.80 10.15
N VAL A 336 1.38 3.36 11.41
CA VAL A 336 2.31 2.40 12.03
C VAL A 336 2.34 1.07 11.28
N LEU A 337 1.19 0.62 10.74
CA LEU A 337 1.08 -0.61 9.92
C LEU A 337 1.88 -0.52 8.62
N ARG A 338 2.25 0.69 8.19
CA ARG A 338 3.07 0.94 7.00
C ARG A 338 4.53 1.21 7.37
N PHE A 339 4.78 2.13 8.29
CA PHE A 339 6.13 2.58 8.61
C PHE A 339 6.94 1.51 9.34
N VAL A 340 6.35 0.82 10.31
CA VAL A 340 7.09 -0.18 11.11
C VAL A 340 7.56 -1.34 10.23
N PRO A 341 6.72 -2.01 9.41
CA PRO A 341 7.21 -3.10 8.56
C PRO A 341 8.25 -2.65 7.53
N VAL A 342 8.10 -1.46 6.93
CA VAL A 342 9.04 -0.94 5.93
C VAL A 342 10.41 -0.65 6.53
N HIS A 343 10.47 0.00 7.70
CA HIS A 343 11.74 0.28 8.37
C HIS A 343 12.34 -0.97 9.02
N ALA A 344 11.52 -1.89 9.53
CA ALA A 344 11.98 -3.18 10.05
C ALA A 344 12.59 -4.04 8.95
N ALA A 345 11.98 -4.10 7.76
CA ALA A 345 12.51 -4.84 6.60
C ALA A 345 13.82 -4.26 6.06
N ARG A 346 14.11 -2.98 6.32
CA ARG A 346 15.38 -2.32 5.98
C ARG A 346 16.41 -2.36 7.10
N GLU A 347 16.09 -3.03 8.21
CA GLU A 347 16.92 -3.09 9.41
C GLU A 347 17.21 -1.70 10.03
N GLU A 348 16.35 -0.71 9.76
CA GLU A 348 16.45 0.66 10.26
C GLU A 348 15.85 0.77 11.68
N TRP A 349 16.34 -0.04 12.62
CA TRP A 349 15.75 -0.20 13.96
C TRP A 349 15.70 1.10 14.80
N ALA A 350 16.62 2.04 14.58
CA ALA A 350 16.59 3.36 15.21
C ALA A 350 15.36 4.18 14.79
N LEU A 351 14.97 4.09 13.52
CA LEU A 351 13.76 4.72 12.98
C LEU A 351 12.50 4.00 13.47
N VAL A 352 12.53 2.66 13.56
CA VAL A 352 11.42 1.89 14.14
C VAL A 352 11.16 2.32 15.59
N ARG A 353 12.20 2.41 16.43
CA ARG A 353 12.08 2.90 17.82
C ARG A 353 11.55 4.34 17.85
N GLY A 354 12.06 5.19 16.95
CA GLY A 354 11.60 6.58 16.80
C GLY A 354 10.11 6.67 16.48
N VAL A 355 9.62 5.90 15.52
CA VAL A 355 8.18 5.85 15.16
C VAL A 355 7.33 5.37 16.33
N VAL A 356 7.74 4.29 17.01
CA VAL A 356 6.99 3.71 18.15
C VAL A 356 6.84 4.73 19.28
N LEU A 357 7.96 5.33 19.71
CA LEU A 357 7.97 6.32 20.80
C LEU A 357 7.23 7.60 20.40
N PHE A 358 7.43 8.07 19.17
CA PHE A 358 6.76 9.26 18.68
C PHE A 358 5.24 9.05 18.59
N ALA A 359 4.79 7.92 18.03
CA ALA A 359 3.37 7.60 17.89
C ALA A 359 2.66 7.51 19.24
N ILE A 360 3.23 6.80 20.23
CA ILE A 360 2.67 6.70 21.58
C ILE A 360 2.68 8.08 22.25
N GLY A 361 3.83 8.77 22.24
CA GLY A 361 4.00 10.08 22.89
C GLY A 361 3.06 11.15 22.35
N ILE A 362 3.11 11.45 21.05
CA ILE A 362 2.32 12.54 20.45
C ILE A 362 0.82 12.29 20.57
N SER A 363 0.39 11.04 20.43
CA SER A 363 -1.04 10.70 20.49
C SER A 363 -1.57 10.68 21.92
N THR A 364 -0.74 10.33 22.91
CA THR A 364 -1.10 10.43 24.32
C THR A 364 -1.25 11.90 24.71
N VAL A 365 -0.31 12.76 24.30
CA VAL A 365 -0.40 14.21 24.51
C VAL A 365 -1.62 14.79 23.79
N ALA A 366 -1.84 14.46 22.52
CA ALA A 366 -2.99 14.94 21.75
C ALA A 366 -4.33 14.50 22.38
N SER A 367 -4.44 13.25 22.83
CA SER A 367 -5.65 12.76 23.50
C SER A 367 -5.87 13.37 24.88
N LEU A 368 -4.82 13.65 25.65
CA LEU A 368 -4.90 14.41 26.91
C LEU A 368 -5.38 15.86 26.67
N ILE A 369 -4.86 16.53 25.63
CA ILE A 369 -5.29 17.87 25.26
C ILE A 369 -6.77 17.85 24.84
N LEU A 370 -7.17 16.90 23.99
CA LEU A 370 -8.57 16.76 23.56
C LEU A 370 -9.50 16.46 24.73
N ALA A 371 -9.10 15.57 25.65
CA ALA A 371 -9.86 15.26 26.85
C ALA A 371 -10.00 16.49 27.77
N GLY A 372 -8.91 17.24 27.98
CA GLY A 372 -8.91 18.45 28.81
C GLY A 372 -9.74 19.58 28.20
N LEU A 373 -9.62 19.84 26.90
CA LEU A 373 -10.44 20.82 26.18
C LEU A 373 -11.91 20.41 26.18
N GLY A 374 -12.21 19.14 25.95
CA GLY A 374 -13.57 18.61 25.99
C GLY A 374 -14.20 18.78 27.39
N ALA A 375 -13.46 18.42 28.44
CA ALA A 375 -13.90 18.62 29.82
C ALA A 375 -14.12 20.11 30.15
N MET A 376 -13.22 21.00 29.70
CA MET A 376 -13.37 22.44 29.89
C MET A 376 -14.65 22.98 29.23
N VAL A 377 -14.95 22.53 28.01
CA VAL A 377 -16.19 22.92 27.30
C VAL A 377 -17.42 22.39 28.03
N ILE A 378 -17.38 21.16 28.54
CA ILE A 378 -18.51 20.57 29.29
C ILE A 378 -18.77 21.36 30.58
N VAL A 379 -17.73 21.65 31.37
CA VAL A 379 -17.86 22.43 32.62
C VAL A 379 -18.37 23.85 32.32
N ALA A 380 -17.96 24.46 31.21
CA ALA A 380 -18.44 25.79 30.82
C ALA A 380 -19.92 25.82 30.42
N VAL A 381 -20.50 24.68 30.06
CA VAL A 381 -21.91 24.54 29.65
C VAL A 381 -22.72 23.73 30.69
N ALA A 382 -22.10 23.38 31.82
CA ALA A 382 -22.69 22.52 32.86
C ALA A 382 -24.05 23.05 33.33
N ASP A 383 -24.18 24.36 33.52
CA ASP A 383 -25.44 25.01 33.97
C ASP A 383 -26.64 24.77 33.03
N HIS A 384 -26.42 24.34 31.79
CA HIS A 384 -27.46 24.08 30.79
C HIS A 384 -27.65 22.57 30.51
N LEU A 385 -26.88 21.70 31.19
CA LEU A 385 -26.91 20.26 30.98
C LEU A 385 -27.56 19.56 32.19
N PRO A 386 -28.37 18.51 31.97
CA PRO A 386 -28.79 17.64 33.06
C PRO A 386 -27.58 16.98 33.74
N ASP A 387 -27.56 16.92 35.08
CA ASP A 387 -26.45 16.38 35.88
C ASP A 387 -25.94 15.01 35.38
N ALA A 388 -26.86 14.09 35.03
CA ALA A 388 -26.51 12.77 34.52
C ALA A 388 -25.75 12.83 33.18
N LYS A 389 -26.11 13.77 32.30
CA LYS A 389 -25.46 13.98 31.00
C LYS A 389 -24.08 14.63 31.17
N GLU A 390 -23.95 15.57 32.09
CA GLU A 390 -22.66 16.19 32.44
C GLU A 390 -21.67 15.14 32.96
N VAL A 391 -22.04 14.40 34.01
CA VAL A 391 -21.19 13.36 34.62
C VAL A 391 -20.82 12.31 33.59
N GLY A 392 -21.77 11.85 32.78
CA GLY A 392 -21.53 10.89 31.72
C GLY A 392 -20.51 11.39 30.68
N LEU A 393 -20.65 12.63 30.22
CA LEU A 393 -19.72 13.23 29.26
C LEU A 393 -18.32 13.43 29.84
N LEU A 394 -18.19 13.85 31.11
CA LEU A 394 -16.90 13.99 31.79
C LEU A 394 -16.17 12.65 31.90
N ILE A 395 -16.88 11.58 32.27
CA ILE A 395 -16.32 10.21 32.29
C ILE A 395 -15.90 9.78 30.88
N GLY A 396 -16.71 10.12 29.86
CA GLY A 396 -16.36 9.91 28.46
C GLY A 396 -15.05 10.60 28.06
N MET A 397 -14.89 11.88 28.42
CA MET A 397 -13.66 12.63 28.15
C MET A 397 -12.45 12.00 28.84
N ALA A 398 -12.59 11.57 30.10
CA ALA A 398 -11.55 10.85 30.84
C ALA A 398 -11.17 9.50 30.20
N THR A 399 -12.08 8.89 29.43
CA THR A 399 -11.84 7.62 28.71
C THR A 399 -11.00 7.82 27.44
N ILE A 400 -10.97 9.03 26.86
CA ILE A 400 -10.31 9.31 25.57
C ILE A 400 -8.82 8.93 25.56
N PRO A 401 -7.98 9.27 26.57
CA PRO A 401 -6.56 8.93 26.56
C PRO A 401 -6.32 7.42 26.64
N ALA A 402 -7.06 6.72 27.50
CA ALA A 402 -6.98 5.26 27.60
C ALA A 402 -7.38 4.60 26.27
N MET A 403 -8.46 5.09 25.66
CA MET A 403 -8.95 4.58 24.39
C MET A 403 -7.98 4.80 23.23
N THR A 404 -7.39 5.99 23.16
CA THR A 404 -6.36 6.34 22.17
C THR A 404 -5.11 5.46 22.34
N LEU A 405 -4.67 5.26 23.58
CA LEU A 405 -3.48 4.48 23.88
C LEU A 405 -3.65 3.01 23.47
N TYR A 406 -4.78 2.37 23.81
CA TYR A 406 -4.98 0.98 23.40
C TYR A 406 -5.10 0.84 21.88
N LEU A 407 -5.73 1.80 21.17
CA LEU A 407 -5.86 1.76 19.70
C LEU A 407 -4.47 1.75 19.02
N ILE A 408 -3.55 2.56 19.52
CA ILE A 408 -2.18 2.66 18.99
C ILE A 408 -1.35 1.45 19.38
N CYS A 409 -1.44 0.99 20.63
CA CYS A 409 -0.75 -0.21 21.06
C CYS A 409 -1.23 -1.44 20.26
N ALA A 410 -2.54 -1.58 20.01
CA ALA A 410 -3.07 -2.63 19.15
C ALA A 410 -2.53 -2.52 17.71
N ALA A 411 -2.48 -1.31 17.14
CA ALA A 411 -1.87 -1.08 15.82
C ALA A 411 -0.38 -1.45 15.76
N LEU A 412 0.38 -1.17 16.83
CA LEU A 412 1.78 -1.56 16.96
C LEU A 412 1.95 -3.08 17.03
N VAL A 413 1.13 -3.77 17.84
CA VAL A 413 1.15 -5.25 17.91
C VAL A 413 0.85 -5.86 16.54
N ARG A 414 -0.14 -5.31 15.81
CA ARG A 414 -0.43 -5.73 14.41
C ARG A 414 0.76 -5.49 13.49
N ALA A 415 1.45 -4.36 13.62
CA ALA A 415 2.57 -4.01 12.74
C ALA A 415 3.79 -4.93 12.90
N PHE A 416 3.96 -5.57 14.07
CA PHE A 416 4.98 -6.60 14.28
C PHE A 416 4.51 -8.03 13.92
N GLY A 417 3.35 -8.18 13.26
CA GLY A 417 2.85 -9.46 12.75
C GLY A 417 1.90 -10.20 13.70
N GLY A 418 1.58 -9.64 14.86
CA GLY A 418 0.65 -10.23 15.83
C GLY A 418 -0.82 -9.89 15.51
N VAL A 419 -1.37 -10.35 14.39
CA VAL A 419 -2.76 -10.00 14.01
C VAL A 419 -3.76 -10.52 15.04
N ALA A 420 -3.72 -11.81 15.37
CA ALA A 420 -4.61 -12.40 16.38
C ALA A 420 -4.36 -11.82 17.79
N THR A 421 -3.09 -11.65 18.18
CA THR A 421 -2.70 -11.10 19.48
C THR A 421 -3.00 -9.62 19.65
N ALA A 422 -3.14 -8.85 18.56
CA ALA A 422 -3.51 -7.44 18.61
C ALA A 422 -5.01 -7.20 18.68
N LEU A 423 -5.81 -8.02 18.00
CA LEU A 423 -7.25 -7.85 17.98
C LEU A 423 -7.91 -8.35 19.28
N LEU A 424 -7.26 -9.27 20.01
CA LEU A 424 -7.74 -9.81 21.28
C LEU A 424 -7.99 -8.71 22.33
N PRO A 425 -7.01 -7.83 22.66
CA PRO A 425 -7.24 -6.73 23.60
C PRO A 425 -8.32 -5.75 23.13
N GLU A 426 -8.26 -5.36 21.85
CA GLU A 426 -9.09 -4.29 21.28
C GLU A 426 -10.58 -4.67 21.20
N ARG A 427 -10.88 -5.94 20.87
CA ARG A 427 -12.24 -6.39 20.55
C ARG A 427 -12.86 -7.31 21.58
N ILE A 428 -12.05 -8.08 22.31
CA ILE A 428 -12.54 -9.09 23.24
C ILE A 428 -12.31 -8.66 24.68
N VAL A 429 -11.07 -8.34 25.05
CA VAL A 429 -10.75 -8.05 26.46
C VAL A 429 -11.52 -6.85 26.99
N ARG A 430 -11.57 -5.74 26.22
CA ARG A 430 -12.31 -4.54 26.64
C ARG A 430 -13.77 -4.83 26.88
N ASP A 431 -14.46 -5.42 25.91
CA ASP A 431 -15.90 -5.65 25.97
C ASP A 431 -16.24 -6.76 26.98
N ALA A 432 -15.45 -7.83 27.04
CA ALA A 432 -15.62 -8.89 28.06
C ALA A 432 -15.43 -8.34 29.47
N LEU A 433 -14.39 -7.53 29.70
CA LEU A 433 -14.16 -6.93 31.01
C LEU A 433 -15.26 -5.94 31.38
N LEU A 434 -15.73 -5.14 30.42
CA LEU A 434 -16.91 -4.28 30.61
C LEU A 434 -18.12 -5.12 31.04
N SER A 435 -18.42 -6.20 30.33
CA SER A 435 -19.54 -7.10 30.65
C SER A 435 -19.42 -7.70 32.05
N VAL A 436 -18.22 -8.15 32.44
CA VAL A 436 -17.95 -8.69 33.77
C VAL A 436 -18.13 -7.62 34.84
N LEU A 437 -17.55 -6.42 34.65
CA LEU A 437 -17.70 -5.32 35.61
C LEU A 437 -19.17 -4.91 35.80
N VAL A 438 -19.92 -4.82 34.71
CA VAL A 438 -21.36 -4.52 34.74
C VAL A 438 -22.15 -5.65 35.42
N ALA A 439 -21.81 -6.92 35.16
CA ALA A 439 -22.42 -8.06 35.84
C ALA A 439 -22.16 -8.05 37.35
N LEU A 440 -20.92 -7.74 37.76
CA LEU A 440 -20.53 -7.66 39.17
C LEU A 440 -21.26 -6.50 39.87
N MET A 441 -21.33 -5.32 39.25
CA MET A 441 -22.11 -4.20 39.79
C MET A 441 -23.57 -4.56 40.01
N ALA A 442 -24.19 -5.25 39.04
CA ALA A 442 -25.57 -5.72 39.16
C ALA A 442 -25.73 -6.81 40.25
N ALA A 443 -24.79 -7.75 40.36
CA ALA A 443 -24.88 -8.86 41.31
C ALA A 443 -24.66 -8.45 42.76
N PHE A 444 -23.76 -7.50 43.02
CA PHE A 444 -23.43 -7.05 44.37
C PHE A 444 -24.31 -5.89 44.86
N ALA A 445 -25.27 -5.40 44.05
CA ALA A 445 -26.19 -4.32 44.37
C ALA A 445 -25.53 -3.08 45.01
N ILE A 446 -24.28 -2.79 44.63
CA ILE A 446 -23.44 -1.77 45.29
C ILE A 446 -24.01 -0.35 45.04
N GLN A 447 -24.78 -0.18 43.96
CA GLN A 447 -25.59 0.99 43.58
C GLN A 447 -26.71 0.53 42.60
N PRO A 448 -27.81 1.29 42.39
CA PRO A 448 -28.63 1.10 41.20
C PRO A 448 -27.73 1.27 39.96
N VAL A 449 -27.80 0.33 39.01
CA VAL A 449 -26.97 0.35 37.80
C VAL A 449 -27.46 1.46 36.90
N ASP A 450 -26.94 2.66 37.10
CA ASP A 450 -27.22 3.85 36.29
C ASP A 450 -26.21 3.98 35.13
N ALA A 451 -26.52 4.82 34.15
CA ALA A 451 -25.69 5.09 32.97
C ALA A 451 -24.26 5.51 33.35
N SER A 452 -24.13 6.34 34.39
CA SER A 452 -22.83 6.77 34.92
C SER A 452 -21.99 5.60 35.45
N GLY A 453 -22.62 4.60 36.09
CA GLY A 453 -21.94 3.39 36.57
C GLY A 453 -21.40 2.54 35.42
N VAL A 454 -22.13 2.41 34.33
CA VAL A 454 -21.65 1.68 33.15
C VAL A 454 -20.55 2.45 32.40
N LEU A 455 -20.61 3.78 32.38
CA LEU A 455 -19.55 4.62 31.84
C LEU A 455 -18.27 4.54 32.68
N THR A 456 -18.36 4.47 34.02
CA THR A 456 -17.17 4.24 34.86
C THR A 456 -16.59 2.84 34.64
N ALA A 457 -17.43 1.81 34.47
CA ALA A 457 -16.96 0.48 34.07
C ALA A 457 -16.28 0.48 32.69
N LEU A 458 -16.76 1.30 31.74
CA LEU A 458 -16.12 1.52 30.44
C LEU A 458 -14.74 2.17 30.60
N LEU A 459 -14.61 3.19 31.47
CA LEU A 459 -13.34 3.82 31.77
C LEU A 459 -12.34 2.82 32.37
N VAL A 460 -12.74 2.07 33.39
CA VAL A 460 -11.90 1.06 34.07
C VAL A 460 -11.46 -0.03 33.09
N SER A 461 -12.38 -0.59 32.32
CA SER A 461 -12.07 -1.61 31.31
C SER A 461 -11.15 -1.08 30.21
N SER A 462 -11.29 0.19 29.82
CA SER A 462 -10.43 0.85 28.83
C SER A 462 -9.02 1.09 29.37
N ILE A 463 -8.87 1.52 30.62
CA ILE A 463 -7.56 1.67 31.29
C ILE A 463 -6.85 0.33 31.38
N PHE A 464 -7.55 -0.72 31.82
CA PHE A 464 -6.99 -2.07 31.91
C PHE A 464 -6.55 -2.58 30.53
N THR A 465 -7.39 -2.38 29.51
CA THR A 465 -7.06 -2.78 28.13
C THR A 465 -5.85 -2.03 27.59
N ALA A 466 -5.73 -0.72 27.88
CA ALA A 466 -4.58 0.08 27.50
C ALA A 466 -3.30 -0.40 28.19
N ALA A 467 -3.35 -0.72 29.48
CA ALA A 467 -2.23 -1.28 30.22
C ALA A 467 -1.80 -2.63 29.63
N LEU A 468 -2.75 -3.54 29.38
CA LEU A 468 -2.47 -4.83 28.77
C LEU A 468 -1.85 -4.68 27.37
N ALA A 469 -2.41 -3.80 26.53
CA ALA A 469 -1.90 -3.55 25.19
C ALA A 469 -0.48 -2.97 25.24
N CYS A 470 -0.18 -2.08 26.18
CA CYS A 470 1.16 -1.55 26.40
C CYS A 470 2.15 -2.65 26.82
N VAL A 471 1.77 -3.53 27.75
CA VAL A 471 2.59 -4.68 28.17
C VAL A 471 2.87 -5.61 26.98
N LEU A 472 1.86 -5.88 26.14
CA LEU A 472 2.03 -6.71 24.93
C LEU A 472 3.01 -6.06 23.94
N VAL A 473 2.93 -4.75 23.72
CA VAL A 473 3.90 -4.01 22.92
C VAL A 473 5.32 -4.19 23.48
N LEU A 474 5.52 -3.99 24.79
CA LEU A 474 6.83 -4.14 25.44
C LEU A 474 7.40 -5.56 25.36
N ARG A 475 6.53 -6.59 25.33
CA ARG A 475 6.91 -8.00 25.16
C ARG A 475 7.25 -8.35 23.71
N ILE A 476 6.53 -7.81 22.74
CA ILE A 476 6.72 -8.11 21.31
C ILE A 476 7.88 -7.32 20.71
N LEU A 477 8.22 -6.17 21.28
CA LEU A 477 9.35 -5.36 20.81
C LEU A 477 10.66 -6.18 20.83
N PRO A 478 11.34 -6.36 19.68
CA PRO A 478 12.65 -7.01 19.63
C PRO A 478 13.63 -6.44 20.65
N ALA A 479 14.38 -7.30 21.35
CA ALA A 479 15.40 -6.88 22.32
C ALA A 479 16.42 -5.87 21.73
N ARG A 480 16.69 -5.99 20.42
CA ARG A 480 17.53 -5.06 19.64
C ARG A 480 17.06 -3.61 19.69
N LEU A 481 15.77 -3.34 19.90
CA LEU A 481 15.23 -1.98 20.02
C LEU A 481 15.57 -1.30 21.35
N ARG A 482 15.79 -2.06 22.44
CA ARG A 482 15.98 -1.48 23.77
C ARG A 482 17.30 -0.70 23.91
N GLY A 483 18.34 -1.05 23.14
CA GLY A 483 19.66 -0.40 23.17
C GLY A 483 19.88 0.72 22.13
N MET A 484 19.01 0.90 21.14
CA MET A 484 19.25 1.82 20.02
C MET A 484 18.79 3.25 20.32
N ARG A 485 19.59 4.28 20.03
CA ARG A 485 19.12 5.67 20.11
C ARG A 485 18.00 5.91 19.07
N PRO A 486 16.85 6.49 19.45
CA PRO A 486 15.76 6.73 18.52
C PRO A 486 16.17 7.79 17.48
N ALA A 487 15.84 7.54 16.21
CA ALA A 487 15.99 8.48 15.12
C ALA A 487 14.61 8.95 14.66
N PHE A 488 14.44 10.26 14.49
CA PHE A 488 13.15 10.86 14.17
C PHE A 488 13.15 11.44 12.75
N SER A 489 12.13 11.09 11.96
CA SER A 489 11.90 11.65 10.61
C SER A 489 10.52 12.32 10.57
N ILE A 490 10.27 13.24 11.51
CA ILE A 490 8.95 13.83 11.78
C ILE A 490 8.35 14.47 10.53
N ALA A 491 9.13 15.27 9.80
CA ALA A 491 8.67 15.93 8.58
C ALA A 491 8.16 14.94 7.52
N GLN A 492 8.83 13.80 7.36
CA GLN A 492 8.42 12.76 6.42
C GLN A 492 7.15 12.03 6.88
N TRP A 493 7.01 11.82 8.19
CA TRP A 493 5.83 11.17 8.76
C TRP A 493 4.60 12.08 8.65
N CYS A 494 4.70 13.36 9.02
CA CYS A 494 3.58 14.32 9.00
C CYS A 494 2.90 14.42 7.62
N VAL A 495 3.67 14.47 6.53
CA VAL A 495 3.12 14.53 5.17
C VAL A 495 2.28 13.28 4.83
N THR A 496 2.62 12.12 5.39
CA THR A 496 1.90 10.87 5.16
C THR A 496 0.76 10.66 6.16
N LEU A 497 0.86 11.24 7.36
CA LEU A 497 -0.15 11.11 8.42
C LEU A 497 -1.42 11.86 8.08
N LEU A 498 -1.31 13.08 7.55
CA LEU A 498 -2.49 13.94 7.31
C LEU A 498 -3.58 13.25 6.46
N PRO A 499 -3.28 12.63 5.30
CA PRO A 499 -4.30 11.94 4.51
C PRO A 499 -4.90 10.71 5.22
N MET A 500 -4.09 10.00 6.01
CA MET A 500 -4.54 8.81 6.75
C MET A 500 -5.46 9.19 7.90
N THR A 501 -5.14 10.28 8.62
CA THR A 501 -6.00 10.83 9.67
C THR A 501 -7.34 11.26 9.12
N VAL A 502 -7.35 12.01 8.01
CA VAL A 502 -8.58 12.46 7.36
C VAL A 502 -9.43 11.27 6.95
N LEU A 503 -8.84 10.25 6.32
CA LEU A 503 -9.57 9.06 5.92
C LEU A 503 -10.18 8.34 7.13
N SER A 504 -9.39 8.01 8.15
CA SER A 504 -9.92 7.36 9.35
C SER A 504 -10.99 8.19 10.06
N LEU A 505 -10.86 9.52 10.06
CA LEU A 505 -11.83 10.43 10.66
C LEU A 505 -13.15 10.41 9.91
N LEU A 506 -13.11 10.45 8.58
CA LEU A 506 -14.31 10.37 7.74
C LEU A 506 -15.03 9.03 7.94
N ASP A 507 -14.27 7.93 8.10
CA ASP A 507 -14.82 6.59 8.32
C ASP A 507 -15.56 6.49 9.67
N ILE A 508 -14.92 6.92 10.76
CA ILE A 508 -15.57 6.92 12.08
C ILE A 508 -16.76 7.89 12.13
N LEU A 509 -16.65 9.05 11.45
CA LEU A 509 -17.72 10.01 11.36
C LEU A 509 -18.93 9.39 10.67
N MET A 510 -18.76 8.70 9.54
CA MET A 510 -19.85 8.01 8.84
C MET A 510 -20.67 7.10 9.76
N VAL A 511 -19.98 6.33 10.62
CA VAL A 511 -20.63 5.36 11.52
C VAL A 511 -21.27 6.05 12.74
N ARG A 512 -20.64 7.08 13.29
CA ARG A 512 -21.08 7.70 14.57
C ARG A 512 -21.99 8.91 14.41
N THR A 513 -22.09 9.49 13.21
CA THR A 513 -22.87 10.72 12.93
C THR A 513 -24.30 10.64 13.45
N GLY A 514 -25.05 9.57 13.12
CA GLY A 514 -26.45 9.47 13.51
C GLY A 514 -26.67 9.50 15.03
N VAL A 515 -25.87 8.75 15.78
CA VAL A 515 -25.92 8.72 17.25
C VAL A 515 -25.51 10.06 17.86
N ILE A 516 -24.46 10.70 17.32
CA ILE A 516 -23.97 11.99 17.79
C ILE A 516 -25.03 13.08 17.56
N LEU A 517 -25.62 13.16 16.36
CA LEU A 517 -26.60 14.19 16.05
C LEU A 517 -27.90 14.00 16.84
N LEU A 518 -28.39 12.76 17.00
CA LEU A 518 -29.57 12.48 17.82
C LEU A 518 -29.37 12.92 19.27
N GLY A 519 -28.23 12.60 19.89
CA GLY A 519 -27.96 13.02 21.26
C GLY A 519 -27.63 14.51 21.41
N TRP A 520 -27.13 15.17 20.36
CA TRP A 520 -26.91 16.61 20.34
C TRP A 520 -28.24 17.38 20.29
N LEU A 521 -29.19 16.91 19.48
CA LEU A 521 -30.55 17.45 19.37
C LEU A 521 -31.46 17.03 20.55
N GLU A 522 -30.91 16.54 21.66
CA GLU A 522 -31.64 16.12 22.87
C GLU A 522 -32.54 14.87 22.72
N HIS A 523 -32.42 14.12 21.62
CA HIS A 523 -33.15 12.87 21.38
C HIS A 523 -32.34 11.66 21.91
N ILE A 524 -32.03 11.64 23.22
CA ILE A 524 -31.12 10.64 23.82
C ILE A 524 -31.67 9.21 23.73
N ARG A 525 -32.95 9.01 24.06
CA ARG A 525 -33.63 7.70 23.98
C ARG A 525 -33.56 7.12 22.57
N GLU A 526 -33.89 7.96 21.59
CA GLU A 526 -33.83 7.66 20.17
C GLU A 526 -32.42 7.34 19.68
N ALA A 527 -31.39 8.04 20.20
CA ALA A 527 -30.00 7.73 19.93
C ALA A 527 -29.61 6.31 20.38
N GLY A 528 -30.16 5.84 21.51
CA GLY A 528 -29.98 4.47 21.99
C GLY A 528 -30.64 3.43 21.09
N ILE A 529 -31.89 3.67 20.69
CA ILE A 529 -32.62 2.81 19.76
C ILE A 529 -31.89 2.73 18.40
N PHE A 530 -31.44 3.86 17.88
CA PHE A 530 -30.65 3.93 16.64
C PHE A 530 -29.30 3.21 16.77
N ALA A 531 -28.56 3.43 17.87
CA ALA A 531 -27.27 2.79 18.10
C ALA A 531 -27.39 1.26 18.17
N LEU A 532 -28.47 0.76 18.77
CA LEU A 532 -28.76 -0.67 18.79
C LEU A 532 -29.05 -1.21 17.39
N GLY A 533 -29.90 -0.52 16.62
CA GLY A 533 -30.19 -0.88 15.22
C GLY A 533 -28.93 -0.90 14.34
N LEU A 534 -28.03 0.07 14.52
CA LEU A 534 -26.74 0.13 13.83
C LEU A 534 -25.83 -1.04 14.21
N SER A 535 -25.86 -1.46 15.47
CA SER A 535 -25.07 -2.60 15.96
C SER A 535 -25.56 -3.91 15.34
N ILE A 536 -26.88 -4.12 15.26
CA ILE A 536 -27.48 -5.26 14.54
C ILE A 536 -27.09 -5.23 13.05
N ALA A 537 -27.19 -4.07 12.41
CA ALA A 537 -26.83 -3.92 10.99
C ALA A 537 -25.34 -4.20 10.72
N THR A 538 -24.46 -3.94 11.69
CA THR A 538 -23.02 -4.23 11.58
C THR A 538 -22.73 -5.74 11.43
N LEU A 539 -23.59 -6.61 11.97
CA LEU A 539 -23.45 -8.06 11.77
C LEU A 539 -23.61 -8.46 10.29
N ILE A 540 -24.47 -7.74 9.55
CA ILE A 540 -24.74 -7.96 8.12
C ILE A 540 -23.57 -7.48 7.23
N LEU A 541 -22.74 -6.58 7.75
CA LEU A 541 -21.52 -6.10 7.09
C LEU A 541 -20.37 -7.12 7.13
N LEU A 542 -20.32 -8.00 8.15
CA LEU A 542 -19.20 -8.91 8.38
C LEU A 542 -18.88 -9.83 7.19
N PRO A 543 -19.85 -10.46 6.50
CA PRO A 543 -19.57 -11.27 5.32
C PRO A 543 -18.86 -10.51 4.20
N ARG A 544 -19.23 -9.23 3.98
CA ARG A 544 -18.59 -8.38 2.97
C ARG A 544 -17.12 -8.12 3.32
N VAL A 545 -16.82 -7.89 4.59
CA VAL A 545 -15.44 -7.70 5.08
C VAL A 545 -14.63 -9.01 4.95
N ALA A 546 -15.24 -10.15 5.28
CA ALA A 546 -14.63 -11.47 5.14
C ALA A 546 -14.21 -11.72 3.69
N VAL A 547 -15.17 -11.60 2.78
CA VAL A 547 -14.95 -11.80 1.34
C VAL A 547 -13.95 -10.78 0.82
N GLY A 548 -14.03 -9.52 1.25
CA GLY A 548 -13.07 -8.47 0.89
C GLY A 548 -11.62 -8.81 1.23
N SER A 549 -11.37 -9.42 2.40
CA SER A 549 -10.02 -9.80 2.81
C SER A 549 -9.44 -10.95 1.98
N MET A 550 -10.27 -11.91 1.57
CA MET A 550 -9.90 -12.98 0.64
C MET A 550 -9.76 -12.49 -0.80
N PHE A 551 -10.61 -11.54 -1.20
CA PHE A 551 -10.66 -10.96 -2.54
C PHE A 551 -9.43 -10.11 -2.86
N ALA A 552 -8.99 -9.28 -1.90
CA ALA A 552 -7.94 -8.28 -2.11
C ALA A 552 -6.63 -8.81 -2.75
N PRO A 553 -5.97 -9.88 -2.23
CA PRO A 553 -4.72 -10.37 -2.79
C PRO A 553 -4.88 -10.94 -4.20
N THR A 554 -5.94 -11.72 -4.46
CA THR A 554 -6.19 -12.31 -5.78
C THR A 554 -6.61 -11.25 -6.81
N ALA A 555 -7.38 -10.24 -6.39
CA ALA A 555 -7.73 -9.11 -7.24
C ALA A 555 -6.50 -8.29 -7.65
N ALA A 556 -5.56 -8.08 -6.72
CA ALA A 556 -4.29 -7.41 -7.02
C ALA A 556 -3.43 -8.21 -8.01
N ASP A 557 -3.35 -9.54 -7.86
CA ASP A 557 -2.61 -10.42 -8.78
C ASP A 557 -3.24 -10.46 -10.19
N LEU A 558 -4.55 -10.65 -10.29
CA LEU A 558 -5.26 -10.63 -11.58
C LEU A 558 -5.14 -9.28 -12.28
N HIS A 559 -5.19 -8.18 -11.53
CA HIS A 559 -4.97 -6.84 -12.07
C HIS A 559 -3.53 -6.63 -12.54
N ALA A 560 -2.52 -7.12 -11.80
CA ALA A 560 -1.11 -7.04 -12.19
C ALA A 560 -0.75 -7.89 -13.41
N ARG A 561 -1.59 -8.88 -13.74
CA ARG A 561 -1.49 -9.72 -14.95
C ARG A 561 -2.30 -9.18 -16.13
N ASP A 562 -2.96 -8.03 -15.98
CA ASP A 562 -3.90 -7.46 -16.96
C ASP A 562 -5.06 -8.40 -17.35
N ASP A 563 -5.39 -9.39 -16.51
CA ASP A 563 -6.51 -10.31 -16.74
C ASP A 563 -7.84 -9.68 -16.28
N HIS A 564 -8.34 -8.75 -17.09
CA HIS A 564 -9.61 -8.06 -16.84
C HIS A 564 -10.82 -9.01 -16.75
N ALA A 565 -10.81 -10.11 -17.53
CA ALA A 565 -11.90 -11.08 -17.53
C ALA A 565 -11.89 -11.94 -16.26
N GLY A 566 -10.71 -12.38 -15.82
CA GLY A 566 -10.50 -13.03 -14.52
C GLY A 566 -10.92 -12.12 -13.36
N LEU A 567 -10.52 -10.85 -13.41
CA LEU A 567 -10.87 -9.86 -12.38
C LEU A 567 -12.38 -9.61 -12.31
N GLN A 568 -13.07 -9.48 -13.45
CA GLN A 568 -14.53 -9.36 -13.49
C GLN A 568 -15.21 -10.59 -12.87
N ARG A 569 -14.80 -11.80 -13.27
CA ARG A 569 -15.37 -13.05 -12.73
C ARG A 569 -15.15 -13.18 -11.23
N LEU A 570 -13.96 -12.84 -10.74
CA LEU A 570 -13.65 -12.84 -9.31
C LEU A 570 -14.52 -11.82 -8.56
N PHE A 571 -14.65 -10.61 -9.11
CA PHE A 571 -15.45 -9.55 -8.50
C PHE A 571 -16.94 -9.90 -8.42
N VAL A 572 -17.50 -10.50 -9.49
CA VAL A 572 -18.89 -10.99 -9.50
C VAL A 572 -19.08 -12.12 -8.48
N ARG A 573 -18.17 -13.09 -8.43
CA ARG A 573 -18.23 -14.19 -7.44
C ARG A 573 -18.18 -13.67 -6.01
N ALA A 574 -17.30 -12.69 -5.76
CA ALA A 574 -17.21 -12.03 -4.46
C ALA A 574 -18.52 -11.30 -4.11
N ALA A 575 -19.11 -10.56 -5.05
CA ALA A 575 -20.38 -9.87 -4.84
C ALA A 575 -21.54 -10.83 -4.56
N VAL A 576 -21.67 -11.90 -5.35
CA VAL A 576 -22.70 -12.93 -5.16
C VAL A 576 -22.52 -13.65 -3.82
N LEU A 577 -21.29 -14.00 -3.45
CA LEU A 577 -21.01 -14.66 -2.17
C LEU A 577 -21.31 -13.73 -0.98
N SER A 578 -20.86 -12.47 -1.04
CA SER A 578 -21.18 -11.47 -0.01
C SER A 578 -22.69 -11.28 0.12
N PHE A 579 -23.41 -11.13 -0.99
CA PHE A 579 -24.86 -10.96 -0.97
C PHE A 579 -25.60 -12.21 -0.47
N ALA A 580 -25.18 -13.41 -0.89
CA ALA A 580 -25.82 -14.66 -0.47
C ALA A 580 -25.66 -14.88 1.04
N VAL A 581 -24.46 -14.69 1.58
CA VAL A 581 -24.20 -14.87 3.02
C VAL A 581 -24.85 -13.74 3.84
N SER A 582 -24.72 -12.47 3.41
CA SER A 582 -25.40 -11.36 4.08
C SER A 582 -26.93 -11.49 4.00
N GLY A 583 -27.48 -11.99 2.90
CA GLY A 583 -28.91 -12.26 2.72
C GLY A 583 -29.40 -13.41 3.61
N LEU A 584 -28.61 -14.48 3.73
CA LEU A 584 -28.91 -15.60 4.64
C LEU A 584 -28.96 -15.14 6.10
N LEU A 585 -28.08 -14.21 6.50
CA LEU A 585 -28.09 -13.62 7.85
C LEU A 585 -29.21 -12.58 8.01
N ALA A 586 -29.45 -11.76 6.99
CA ALA A 586 -30.45 -10.69 7.04
C ALA A 586 -31.89 -11.19 7.00
N ALA A 587 -32.19 -12.26 6.25
CA ALA A 587 -33.54 -12.79 6.11
C ALA A 587 -34.24 -13.11 7.45
N PRO A 588 -33.66 -13.93 8.36
CA PRO A 588 -34.27 -14.17 9.67
C PRO A 588 -34.30 -12.91 10.53
N LEU A 589 -33.26 -12.05 10.46
CA LEU A 589 -33.22 -10.80 11.21
C LEU A 589 -34.33 -9.82 10.78
N LEU A 590 -34.67 -9.73 9.49
CA LEU A 590 -35.72 -8.85 8.98
C LEU A 590 -37.12 -9.32 9.40
N ILE A 591 -37.35 -10.64 9.36
CA ILE A 591 -38.62 -11.27 9.74
C ILE A 591 -38.83 -11.19 11.26
N PHE A 592 -37.83 -11.59 12.04
CA PHE A 592 -37.91 -11.68 13.50
C PHE A 592 -37.30 -10.46 14.22
N MET A 593 -37.19 -9.31 13.54
CA MET A 593 -36.55 -8.11 14.09
C MET A 593 -37.15 -7.68 15.44
N GLU A 594 -38.48 -7.65 15.52
CA GLU A 594 -39.19 -7.26 16.74
C GLU A 594 -38.92 -8.25 17.89
N LEU A 595 -38.87 -9.56 17.61
CA LEU A 595 -38.52 -10.57 18.60
C LEU A 595 -37.07 -10.37 19.09
N VAL A 596 -36.15 -10.11 18.18
CA VAL A 596 -34.74 -9.83 18.50
C VAL A 596 -34.63 -8.59 19.38
N LEU A 597 -35.30 -7.49 19.02
CA LEU A 597 -35.28 -6.24 19.81
C LEU A 597 -35.98 -6.40 21.15
N ARG A 598 -37.01 -7.24 21.23
CA ARG A 598 -37.68 -7.56 22.49
C ARG A 598 -36.76 -8.26 23.48
N PHE A 599 -35.74 -8.99 23.01
CA PHE A 599 -34.70 -9.47 23.91
C PHE A 599 -33.94 -8.32 24.58
N PHE A 600 -33.78 -7.15 23.95
CA PHE A 600 -33.13 -5.98 24.54
C PHE A 600 -34.04 -5.20 25.49
N GLY A 601 -35.36 -5.29 25.30
CA GLY A 601 -36.40 -4.70 26.14
C GLY A 601 -37.62 -4.32 25.30
N ASP A 602 -38.79 -4.22 25.92
CA ASP A 602 -40.03 -3.92 25.19
C ASP A 602 -40.01 -2.53 24.54
N ASP A 603 -39.33 -1.55 25.15
CA ASP A 603 -39.18 -0.19 24.59
C ASP A 603 -38.35 -0.16 23.29
N PHE A 604 -37.43 -1.12 23.11
CA PHE A 604 -36.58 -1.18 21.91
C PHE A 604 -37.31 -1.70 20.68
N VAL A 605 -38.50 -2.30 20.84
CA VAL A 605 -39.32 -2.82 19.74
C VAL A 605 -39.74 -1.70 18.78
N GLN A 606 -39.91 -0.46 19.27
CA GLN A 606 -40.17 0.72 18.44
C GLN A 606 -39.05 1.01 17.43
N GLY A 607 -37.84 0.49 17.69
CA GLY A 607 -36.68 0.57 16.79
C GLY A 607 -36.68 -0.42 15.62
N ALA A 608 -37.64 -1.34 15.54
CA ALA A 608 -37.70 -2.32 14.45
C ALA A 608 -37.63 -1.70 13.03
N PRO A 609 -38.39 -0.63 12.68
CA PRO A 609 -38.25 0.01 11.37
C PRO A 609 -36.85 0.60 11.13
N ILE A 610 -36.22 1.18 12.15
CA ILE A 610 -34.87 1.75 12.07
C ILE A 610 -33.85 0.65 11.76
N ALA A 611 -33.89 -0.45 12.52
CA ALA A 611 -32.99 -1.58 12.32
C ALA A 611 -33.20 -2.24 10.94
N ARG A 612 -34.46 -2.41 10.50
CA ARG A 612 -34.80 -2.94 9.17
C ARG A 612 -34.19 -2.07 8.06
N LEU A 613 -34.34 -0.74 8.13
CA LEU A 613 -33.77 0.20 7.16
C LEU A 613 -32.24 0.11 7.07
N LEU A 614 -31.56 0.05 8.22
CA LEU A 614 -30.10 -0.06 8.27
C LEU A 614 -29.61 -1.41 7.72
N VAL A 615 -30.29 -2.51 8.04
CA VAL A 615 -30.00 -3.85 7.49
C VAL A 615 -30.19 -3.88 5.97
N LEU A 616 -31.26 -3.28 5.46
CA LEU A 616 -31.48 -3.16 4.01
C LEU A 616 -30.36 -2.38 3.32
N GLY A 617 -29.91 -1.27 3.93
CA GLY A 617 -28.75 -0.52 3.42
C GLY A 617 -27.49 -1.36 3.30
N GLN A 618 -27.18 -2.16 4.33
CA GLN A 618 -26.03 -3.07 4.30
C GLN A 618 -26.20 -4.21 3.28
N LEU A 619 -27.42 -4.70 3.08
CA LEU A 619 -27.71 -5.74 2.09
C LEU A 619 -27.51 -5.22 0.66
N ILE A 620 -27.94 -3.98 0.37
CA ILE A 620 -27.66 -3.30 -0.91
C ILE A 620 -26.16 -3.10 -1.10
N ALA A 621 -25.43 -2.70 -0.05
CA ALA A 621 -23.99 -2.56 -0.09
C ALA A 621 -23.27 -3.90 -0.34
N ALA A 622 -23.79 -5.01 0.21
CA ALA A 622 -23.29 -6.36 -0.04
C ALA A 622 -23.53 -6.82 -1.49
N ALA A 623 -24.69 -6.49 -2.07
CA ALA A 623 -25.04 -6.73 -3.47
C ALA A 623 -24.06 -6.07 -4.47
N MET A 624 -23.51 -4.91 -4.11
CA MET A 624 -22.54 -4.18 -4.93
C MET A 624 -21.12 -4.77 -4.87
N GLY A 625 -20.85 -5.64 -3.90
CA GLY A 625 -19.56 -6.33 -3.72
C GLY A 625 -18.48 -5.48 -3.03
N PRO A 626 -17.24 -6.01 -2.93
CA PRO A 626 -16.13 -5.36 -2.22
C PRO A 626 -15.48 -4.23 -3.04
N GLN A 627 -16.28 -3.25 -3.45
CA GLN A 627 -15.90 -2.14 -4.34
C GLN A 627 -14.71 -1.32 -3.81
N GLN A 628 -14.72 -0.99 -2.52
CA GLN A 628 -13.62 -0.24 -1.90
C GLN A 628 -12.30 -1.01 -1.97
N HIS A 629 -12.30 -2.33 -1.74
CA HIS A 629 -11.11 -3.16 -1.88
C HIS A 629 -10.64 -3.21 -3.34
N LEU A 630 -11.55 -3.36 -4.30
CA LEU A 630 -11.21 -3.35 -5.72
C LEU A 630 -10.55 -2.02 -6.14
N MET A 631 -11.12 -0.88 -5.75
CA MET A 631 -10.56 0.43 -6.07
C MET A 631 -9.18 0.63 -5.45
N THR A 632 -8.99 0.22 -4.19
CA THR A 632 -7.68 0.34 -3.53
C THR A 632 -6.63 -0.57 -4.17
N MET A 633 -6.99 -1.82 -4.52
CA MET A 633 -6.05 -2.77 -5.15
C MET A 633 -5.72 -2.42 -6.60
N THR A 634 -6.59 -1.67 -7.29
CA THR A 634 -6.38 -1.16 -8.66
C THR A 634 -5.75 0.24 -8.70
N GLY A 635 -5.26 0.75 -7.57
CA GLY A 635 -4.55 2.03 -7.49
C GLY A 635 -5.44 3.28 -7.55
N GLN A 636 -6.76 3.14 -7.33
CA GLN A 636 -7.75 4.22 -7.33
C GLN A 636 -8.11 4.71 -5.92
N GLU A 637 -7.18 4.60 -4.97
CA GLU A 637 -7.36 5.00 -3.56
C GLU A 637 -7.86 6.45 -3.40
N ARG A 638 -7.41 7.38 -4.24
CA ARG A 638 -7.83 8.79 -4.20
C ARG A 638 -9.31 8.97 -4.54
N MET A 639 -9.81 8.18 -5.48
CA MET A 639 -11.22 8.24 -5.86
C MET A 639 -12.10 7.59 -4.79
N ALA A 640 -11.64 6.49 -4.18
CA ALA A 640 -12.31 5.89 -3.03
C ALA A 640 -12.35 6.87 -1.83
N ALA A 641 -11.23 7.54 -1.53
CA ALA A 641 -11.15 8.57 -0.50
C ALA A 641 -12.05 9.78 -0.80
N LEU A 642 -12.11 10.24 -2.06
CA LEU A 642 -13.00 11.33 -2.47
C LEU A 642 -14.47 10.93 -2.32
N ALA A 643 -14.86 9.73 -2.81
CA ALA A 643 -16.22 9.22 -2.69
C ALA A 643 -16.65 9.13 -1.22
N MET A 644 -15.73 8.68 -0.37
CA MET A 644 -15.90 8.61 1.08
C MET A 644 -16.05 9.98 1.73
N GLY A 645 -15.23 10.97 1.35
CA GLY A 645 -15.35 12.34 1.85
C GLY A 645 -16.66 13.01 1.46
N VAL A 646 -17.09 12.86 0.20
CA VAL A 646 -18.39 13.36 -0.28
C VAL A 646 -19.54 12.70 0.49
N SER A 647 -19.48 11.38 0.67
CA SER A 647 -20.51 10.63 1.38
C SER A 647 -20.56 10.99 2.87
N ALA A 648 -19.41 11.18 3.53
CA ALA A 648 -19.35 11.64 4.91
C ALA A 648 -20.02 13.01 5.11
N GLY A 649 -19.74 13.96 4.21
CA GLY A 649 -20.43 15.26 4.22
C GLY A 649 -21.94 15.12 4.01
N LEU A 650 -22.34 14.30 3.03
CA LEU A 650 -23.76 14.04 2.76
C LEU A 650 -24.48 13.35 3.94
N ASN A 651 -23.77 12.55 4.72
CA ASN A 651 -24.31 11.90 5.92
C ASN A 651 -24.55 12.86 7.07
N VAL A 652 -23.65 13.81 7.30
CA VAL A 652 -23.86 14.83 8.32
C VAL A 652 -25.07 15.68 7.97
N VAL A 653 -25.13 16.19 6.74
CA VAL A 653 -26.24 17.02 6.26
C VAL A 653 -27.54 16.21 6.20
N GLY A 654 -27.49 15.01 5.65
CA GLY A 654 -28.65 14.13 5.51
C GLY A 654 -29.21 13.68 6.84
N CYS A 655 -28.36 13.31 7.81
CA CYS A 655 -28.83 12.96 9.15
C CYS A 655 -29.40 14.17 9.87
N PHE A 656 -28.80 15.35 9.77
CA PHE A 656 -29.35 16.57 10.37
C PHE A 656 -30.76 16.87 9.84
N ILE A 657 -30.93 16.94 8.52
CA ILE A 657 -32.23 17.17 7.88
C ILE A 657 -33.21 16.02 8.21
N GLY A 658 -32.73 14.78 8.19
CA GLY A 658 -33.55 13.60 8.49
C GLY A 658 -34.09 13.61 9.92
N ILE A 659 -33.26 13.97 10.90
CA ILE A 659 -33.67 14.02 12.31
C ILE A 659 -34.73 15.11 12.52
N GLU A 660 -34.54 16.30 11.96
CA GLU A 660 -35.52 17.39 12.07
C GLU A 660 -36.89 17.03 11.46
N LEU A 661 -36.93 16.22 10.39
CA LEU A 661 -38.18 15.86 9.72
C LEU A 661 -38.86 14.61 10.31
N PHE A 662 -38.10 13.58 10.69
CA PHE A 662 -38.62 12.25 11.03
C PHE A 662 -37.91 11.59 12.23
N GLY A 663 -37.15 12.35 13.03
CA GLY A 663 -36.41 11.84 14.19
C GLY A 663 -35.41 10.72 13.84
N ALA A 664 -35.31 9.72 14.70
CA ALA A 664 -34.42 8.57 14.50
C ALA A 664 -34.66 7.78 13.21
N ILE A 665 -35.90 7.72 12.72
CA ILE A 665 -36.21 7.06 11.43
C ILE A 665 -35.57 7.84 10.30
N GLY A 666 -35.63 9.17 10.33
CA GLY A 666 -34.97 10.02 9.35
C GLY A 666 -33.45 9.87 9.34
N ALA A 667 -32.82 9.73 10.51
CA ALA A 667 -31.39 9.40 10.60
C ALA A 667 -31.06 8.06 9.92
N ALA A 668 -31.93 7.05 10.07
CA ALA A 668 -31.78 5.74 9.45
C ALA A 668 -31.93 5.80 7.93
N VAL A 669 -32.94 6.52 7.43
CA VAL A 669 -33.15 6.75 6.00
C VAL A 669 -31.95 7.47 5.39
N ALA A 670 -31.47 8.53 6.04
CA ALA A 670 -30.31 9.29 5.59
C ALA A 670 -29.05 8.41 5.53
N THR A 671 -28.76 7.66 6.59
CA THR A 671 -27.60 6.75 6.65
C THR A 671 -27.68 5.69 5.55
N THR A 672 -28.86 5.07 5.36
CA THR A 672 -29.07 4.07 4.30
C THR A 672 -28.93 4.68 2.90
N LEU A 673 -29.50 5.85 2.66
CA LEU A 673 -29.39 6.55 1.38
C LEU A 673 -27.93 6.89 1.06
N VAL A 674 -27.17 7.34 2.06
CA VAL A 674 -25.74 7.65 1.87
C VAL A 674 -24.92 6.39 1.60
N ILE A 675 -25.22 5.27 2.26
CA ILE A 675 -24.60 3.98 1.92
C ILE A 675 -24.88 3.62 0.45
N VAL A 676 -26.11 3.82 -0.03
CA VAL A 676 -26.47 3.56 -1.43
C VAL A 676 -25.72 4.50 -2.37
N ILE A 677 -25.69 5.80 -2.08
CA ILE A 677 -24.99 6.81 -2.89
C ILE A 677 -23.48 6.52 -2.93
N TRP A 678 -22.87 6.20 -1.80
CA TRP A 678 -21.47 5.80 -1.69
C TRP A 678 -21.17 4.64 -2.65
N ASN A 679 -21.95 3.56 -2.59
CA ASN A 679 -21.73 2.38 -3.43
C ASN A 679 -22.04 2.67 -4.92
N ALA A 680 -22.97 3.58 -5.21
CA ALA A 680 -23.26 4.03 -6.58
C ALA A 680 -22.10 4.86 -7.16
N ILE A 681 -21.52 5.79 -6.40
CA ILE A 681 -20.36 6.58 -6.82
C ILE A 681 -19.16 5.66 -7.12
N MET A 682 -18.91 4.67 -6.25
CA MET A 682 -17.86 3.68 -6.49
C MET A 682 -18.17 2.80 -7.71
N ALA A 683 -19.41 2.34 -7.89
CA ALA A 683 -19.83 1.56 -9.05
C ALA A 683 -19.56 2.31 -10.37
N VAL A 684 -19.97 3.58 -10.45
CA VAL A 684 -19.76 4.43 -11.62
C VAL A 684 -18.26 4.66 -11.86
N SER A 685 -17.48 4.87 -10.80
CA SER A 685 -16.03 5.06 -10.89
C SER A 685 -15.31 3.81 -11.42
N ILE A 686 -15.70 2.63 -10.92
CA ILE A 686 -15.20 1.33 -11.38
C ILE A 686 -15.54 1.15 -12.87
N HIS A 687 -16.76 1.44 -13.27
CA HIS A 687 -17.17 1.31 -14.67
C HIS A 687 -16.39 2.25 -15.60
N ARG A 688 -16.28 3.54 -15.24
CA ARG A 688 -15.59 4.53 -16.08
C ARG A 688 -14.09 4.26 -16.24
N ARG A 689 -13.43 3.75 -15.20
CA ARG A 689 -11.95 3.62 -15.19
C ARG A 689 -11.45 2.21 -15.48
N LEU A 690 -12.17 1.19 -15.02
CA LEU A 690 -11.78 -0.21 -15.18
C LEU A 690 -12.60 -0.92 -16.26
N ARG A 691 -13.67 -0.29 -16.77
CA ARG A 691 -14.65 -0.89 -17.70
C ARG A 691 -15.28 -2.18 -17.18
N LEU A 692 -15.28 -2.34 -15.86
CA LEU A 692 -15.91 -3.46 -15.16
C LEU A 692 -17.37 -3.11 -14.85
N LEU A 693 -18.25 -4.10 -14.90
CA LEU A 693 -19.65 -3.92 -14.52
C LEU A 693 -19.82 -4.23 -13.03
N PRO A 694 -20.57 -3.41 -12.27
CA PRO A 694 -20.72 -3.59 -10.83
C PRO A 694 -21.45 -4.91 -10.49
N GLY A 695 -20.79 -5.77 -9.72
CA GLY A 695 -21.30 -6.99 -9.05
C GLY A 695 -22.45 -7.70 -9.75
N LEU A 696 -23.67 -7.49 -9.24
CA LEU A 696 -24.89 -8.15 -9.72
C LEU A 696 -25.46 -7.59 -11.03
N ALA A 697 -25.13 -6.34 -11.42
CA ALA A 697 -25.57 -5.78 -12.69
C ALA A 697 -24.99 -6.54 -13.90
N TRP A 698 -23.81 -7.14 -13.73
CA TRP A 698 -23.24 -8.04 -14.72
C TRP A 698 -24.03 -9.35 -14.83
N VAL A 699 -24.41 -9.98 -13.71
CA VAL A 699 -25.20 -11.22 -13.71
C VAL A 699 -26.58 -11.01 -14.35
N VAL A 700 -27.21 -9.87 -14.09
CA VAL A 700 -28.51 -9.53 -14.68
C VAL A 700 -28.38 -9.28 -16.18
N SER A 701 -27.36 -8.52 -16.63
CA SER A 701 -27.13 -8.27 -18.06
C SER A 701 -26.74 -9.53 -18.82
N GLU A 702 -25.90 -10.40 -18.25
CA GLU A 702 -25.54 -11.69 -18.85
C GLU A 702 -26.75 -12.63 -18.97
N ARG A 703 -27.62 -12.70 -17.95
CA ARG A 703 -28.86 -13.49 -18.02
C ARG A 703 -29.86 -12.94 -19.04
N LEU A 704 -29.94 -11.61 -19.19
CA LEU A 704 -30.79 -10.98 -20.18
C LEU A 704 -30.27 -11.22 -21.61
N LEU A 705 -28.96 -11.12 -21.83
CA LEU A 705 -28.32 -11.45 -23.10
C LEU A 705 -28.45 -12.95 -23.44
N ALA A 706 -28.28 -13.84 -22.47
CA ALA A 706 -28.47 -15.28 -22.65
C ALA A 706 -29.94 -15.68 -22.87
N ARG A 707 -30.90 -14.90 -22.37
CA ARG A 707 -32.33 -15.06 -22.67
C ARG A 707 -32.68 -14.49 -24.05
N ALA A 708 -32.07 -13.39 -24.47
CA ALA A 708 -32.23 -12.81 -25.80
C ALA A 708 -31.65 -13.74 -26.89
N ALA A 709 -30.46 -14.32 -26.66
CA ALA A 709 -29.86 -15.31 -27.55
C ALA A 709 -30.73 -16.56 -27.70
N ARG A 710 -31.25 -17.10 -26.59
CA ARG A 710 -32.18 -18.25 -26.62
C ARG A 710 -33.52 -17.94 -27.31
N ARG A 711 -34.00 -16.69 -27.24
CA ARG A 711 -35.21 -16.26 -27.98
C ARG A 711 -34.93 -16.06 -29.48
N ALA A 712 -33.73 -15.62 -29.85
CA ALA A 712 -33.31 -15.53 -31.25
C ALA A 712 -33.16 -16.92 -31.89
N GLU A 713 -32.65 -17.90 -31.13
CA GLU A 713 -32.57 -19.30 -31.57
C GLU A 713 -33.95 -19.98 -31.65
N ALA A 714 -34.89 -19.64 -30.76
CA ALA A 714 -36.24 -20.22 -30.73
C ALA A 714 -37.23 -19.56 -31.72
N GLY A 715 -36.94 -18.37 -32.25
CA GLY A 715 -37.77 -17.65 -33.22
C GLY A 715 -37.28 -17.75 -34.67
N GLY A 716 -36.22 -18.52 -34.92
CA GLY A 716 -35.61 -18.73 -36.24
C GLY A 716 -35.86 -20.12 -36.84
N GLY A 717 -36.79 -20.90 -36.26
CA GLY A 717 -37.34 -22.12 -36.86
C GLY A 717 -38.80 -21.87 -37.23
#